data_AF-A0A359LKP5-F1
#
_entry.id   AF-A0A359LKP5-F1
#
_cell.length_a   1.000
_cell.length_b   1.000
_cell.length_c   1.000
_cell.angle_alpha   90.00
_cell.angle_beta   90.00
_cell.angle_gamma   90.00
#
_symmetry.space_group_name_H-M   'P 1'
#
loop_
_entity.id
_entity.type
_entity.pdbx_description
1 polymer ?
#
loop_
_entity_poly.entity_id
_entity_poly.type
_entity_poly.pdbx_seq_one_letter_code
_entity_poly.pdbx_strand_id
1 'polypeptide(L)'
;MLQKNKLSRNQTGFSLIELMVAVAILALVAIGLFQAFSVAFQSMSDSKDRTVATNYAQQILEDYKNTPFEKIRPFSGPIEGTKYFQNVSFQMVNENLKKVIAQIVWGGRNDKNKNIIVDTLIGNTQTTTTTEAGAIPAGIIIYADRYNLLPGTDDRVEPSHIYTEIVDKSGDIITDWDESNIYFEIESVIDLEGESKDISYLGNLRNYSVPPVKGIAETYFDQYEGKEREGFVKIKATLTVGEIKLYDVLTLKVTNDAVAIILTADKDKISTKGGEEGIVHLTARIVDAGDDTVNTDREISFTIVSGPGSLENMVNTSQGVAYVDLIAGTISGTATIIATSTLLEPAVIDIQIVDPGKNNVKVEAADLTIAQKDSTEITAYLIDYLGNAVSGETINFSIDNINLGYLSPESLTTDSNGEAVVTLTLNYAGTVKVTASWIAGDGTEVFDIVSVSCRSHNLYVWSEPITITEGGSATIYAELKDFNGDYVVSETINFSISQDNCYFENNEKTISSFTDISGIAFAILTINTCSAENGITTVLANWLYDPEEVLGDVDIICTNAPIYQVDISADKTTISAGETVNITATLTKNGDLTSGIEVTFSLNDYTNAKLDGSSSPVTKSTDGDGKATVVLSDLPAGDSVIVTAEAGGDSDSITISCEKPEITIELIDHSQKHGAGSDGKKQVYFNINVLNSNIDLKQMKIVWQSSEKDSEDSERLNDLLINDTKVYSHDPGAVNGTVITFNQSIYFTLEKNKTYEIKMIFNKEVEKKNWTITFINPETEIEIKPSITFHLN
;
A
#
# COMPACT_ATOMS: atom_id res chain seq x y z
N MET A 1 -69.71 -19.93 86.59
CA MET A 1 -70.34 -19.03 87.58
C MET A 1 -70.55 -17.60 87.03
N LEU A 2 -71.02 -17.42 85.80
CA LEU A 2 -70.37 -16.35 85.01
C LEU A 2 -71.43 -15.55 84.24
N GLN A 3 -71.53 -14.25 84.53
CA GLN A 3 -72.69 -13.40 84.27
C GLN A 3 -73.11 -13.29 82.79
N LYS A 4 -74.43 -13.40 82.55
CA LYS A 4 -75.12 -13.06 81.28
C LYS A 4 -75.70 -11.64 81.38
N ASN A 5 -75.20 -10.72 80.57
CA ASN A 5 -75.90 -9.46 80.26
C ASN A 5 -76.88 -9.69 79.11
N LYS A 6 -78.18 -9.49 79.36
CA LYS A 6 -79.21 -9.39 78.31
C LYS A 6 -79.24 -7.95 77.78
N LEU A 7 -78.90 -7.76 76.51
CA LEU A 7 -79.15 -6.53 75.77
C LEU A 7 -80.66 -6.34 75.58
N SER A 8 -81.19 -5.22 76.08
CA SER A 8 -82.57 -4.77 75.94
C SER A 8 -82.85 -4.35 74.49
N ARG A 9 -83.80 -5.02 73.85
CA ARG A 9 -84.29 -4.76 72.50
C ARG A 9 -85.39 -3.69 72.60
N ASN A 10 -85.04 -2.42 72.37
CA ASN A 10 -86.03 -1.34 72.30
C ASN A 10 -86.68 -1.35 70.91
N GLN A 11 -87.95 -1.76 70.82
CA GLN A 11 -88.76 -1.74 69.60
C GLN A 11 -89.58 -0.45 69.56
N THR A 12 -88.93 0.68 69.23
CA THR A 12 -89.64 1.88 68.79
C THR A 12 -89.82 1.79 67.28
N GLY A 13 -91.07 1.63 66.81
CA GLY A 13 -91.38 1.65 65.38
C GLY A 13 -91.03 3.02 64.77
N PHE A 14 -90.52 3.02 63.54
CA PHE A 14 -90.16 4.23 62.81
C PHE A 14 -91.37 5.15 62.62
N SER A 15 -91.18 6.47 62.74
CA SER A 15 -92.22 7.42 62.34
C SER A 15 -92.39 7.41 60.81
N LEU A 16 -93.61 7.71 60.34
CA LEU A 16 -93.91 7.69 58.90
C LEU A 16 -93.01 8.66 58.11
N ILE A 17 -92.58 9.77 58.74
CA ILE A 17 -91.71 10.75 58.10
C ILE A 17 -90.24 10.29 58.00
N GLU A 18 -89.74 9.57 59.01
CA GLU A 18 -88.39 8.96 58.96
C GLU A 18 -88.32 7.87 57.89
N LEU A 19 -89.39 7.07 57.73
CA LEU A 19 -89.49 6.09 56.65
C LEU A 19 -89.47 6.78 55.28
N MET A 20 -90.22 7.86 55.11
CA MET A 20 -90.24 8.62 53.85
C MET A 20 -88.89 9.26 53.52
N VAL A 21 -88.20 9.84 54.51
CA VAL A 21 -86.86 10.43 54.32
C VAL A 21 -85.83 9.35 54.01
N ALA A 22 -85.84 8.22 54.70
CA ALA A 22 -84.94 7.10 54.43
C ALA A 22 -85.14 6.54 53.01
N VAL A 23 -86.38 6.39 52.56
CA VAL A 23 -86.71 5.96 51.19
C VAL A 23 -86.27 7.01 50.15
N ALA A 24 -86.44 8.30 50.42
CA ALA A 24 -86.00 9.36 49.53
C ALA A 24 -84.47 9.42 49.37
N ILE A 25 -83.72 9.29 50.48
CA ILE A 25 -82.25 9.22 50.45
C ILE A 25 -81.79 7.96 49.71
N LEU A 26 -82.41 6.80 49.99
CA LEU A 26 -82.08 5.56 49.31
C LEU A 26 -82.39 5.63 47.81
N ALA A 27 -83.46 6.30 47.40
CA ALA A 27 -83.78 6.55 45.99
C ALA A 27 -82.73 7.45 45.32
N LEU A 28 -82.29 8.54 45.97
CA LEU A 28 -81.25 9.42 45.43
C LEU A 28 -79.89 8.70 45.29
N VAL A 29 -79.51 7.92 46.31
CA VAL A 29 -78.29 7.10 46.27
C VAL A 29 -78.41 6.03 45.18
N ALA A 30 -79.55 5.37 45.05
CA ALA A 30 -79.78 4.37 44.00
C ALA A 30 -79.71 4.98 42.59
N ILE A 31 -80.27 6.18 42.38
CA ILE A 31 -80.16 6.90 41.10
C ILE A 31 -78.71 7.27 40.80
N GLY A 32 -77.97 7.80 41.78
CA GLY A 32 -76.56 8.13 41.63
C GLY A 32 -75.69 6.92 41.30
N LEU A 33 -75.92 5.79 41.98
CA LEU A 33 -75.25 4.52 41.69
C LEU A 33 -75.60 4.00 40.30
N PHE A 34 -76.88 4.03 39.91
CA PHE A 34 -77.33 3.58 38.59
C PHE A 34 -76.68 4.40 37.46
N GLN A 35 -76.57 5.73 37.62
CA GLN A 35 -75.85 6.58 36.68
C GLN A 35 -74.36 6.25 36.61
N ALA A 36 -73.69 6.07 37.75
CA ALA A 36 -72.28 5.71 37.80
C ALA A 36 -72.00 4.35 37.14
N PHE A 37 -72.82 3.33 37.41
CA PHE A 37 -72.73 2.02 36.75
C PHE A 37 -72.95 2.12 35.24
N SER A 38 -73.95 2.88 34.80
CA SER A 38 -74.21 3.09 33.37
C SER A 38 -73.02 3.73 32.67
N VAL A 39 -72.42 4.77 33.25
CA VAL A 39 -71.20 5.41 32.71
C VAL A 39 -70.01 4.45 32.71
N ALA A 40 -69.84 3.64 33.76
CA ALA A 40 -68.77 2.66 33.85
C ALA A 40 -68.90 1.56 32.77
N PHE A 41 -70.11 1.00 32.56
CA PHE A 41 -70.35 0.03 31.49
C PHE A 41 -70.14 0.63 30.10
N GLN A 42 -70.53 1.90 29.89
CA GLN A 42 -70.28 2.60 28.65
C GLN A 42 -68.77 2.81 28.40
N SER A 43 -68.02 3.23 29.43
CA SER A 43 -66.56 3.37 29.34
C SER A 43 -65.87 2.04 29.06
N MET A 44 -66.35 0.95 29.66
CA MET A 44 -65.85 -0.40 29.42
C MET A 44 -66.14 -0.87 28.00
N SER A 45 -67.34 -0.57 27.46
CA SER A 45 -67.68 -0.84 26.06
C SER A 45 -66.81 -0.03 25.11
N ASP A 46 -66.63 1.26 25.37
CA ASP A 46 -65.76 2.15 24.58
C ASP A 46 -64.30 1.66 24.59
N SER A 47 -63.80 1.20 25.73
CA SER A 47 -62.45 0.64 25.87
C SER A 47 -62.31 -0.68 25.11
N LYS A 48 -63.30 -1.57 25.23
CA LYS A 48 -63.35 -2.82 24.45
C LYS A 48 -63.32 -2.55 22.96
N ASP A 49 -64.11 -1.59 22.50
CA ASP A 49 -64.19 -1.24 21.08
C ASP A 49 -62.85 -0.72 20.55
N ARG A 50 -62.15 0.11 21.34
CA ARG A 50 -60.79 0.56 21.01
C ARG A 50 -59.79 -0.60 20.95
N THR A 51 -59.79 -1.50 21.92
CA THR A 51 -58.90 -2.67 21.90
C THR A 51 -59.12 -3.53 20.65
N VAL A 52 -60.39 -3.80 20.30
CA VAL A 52 -60.72 -4.58 19.09
C VAL A 52 -60.30 -3.83 17.83
N ALA A 53 -60.58 -2.52 17.73
CA ALA A 53 -60.16 -1.71 16.58
C ALA A 53 -58.63 -1.67 16.43
N THR A 54 -57.89 -1.53 17.53
CA THR A 54 -56.41 -1.57 17.50
C THR A 54 -55.90 -2.92 17.01
N ASN A 55 -56.50 -4.03 17.45
CA ASN A 55 -56.10 -5.35 16.97
C ASN A 55 -56.35 -5.52 15.47
N TYR A 56 -57.50 -5.05 14.95
CA TYR A 56 -57.76 -5.06 13.51
C TYR A 56 -56.74 -4.21 12.76
N ALA A 57 -56.45 -3.00 13.26
CA ALA A 57 -55.50 -2.12 12.62
C ALA A 57 -54.09 -2.72 12.56
N GLN A 58 -53.66 -3.39 13.64
CA GLN A 58 -52.40 -4.12 13.68
C GLN A 58 -52.39 -5.32 12.74
N GLN A 59 -53.46 -6.12 12.71
CA GLN A 59 -53.59 -7.24 11.79
C GLN A 59 -53.46 -6.77 10.33
N ILE A 60 -54.15 -5.68 9.96
CA ILE A 60 -54.05 -5.08 8.63
C ILE A 60 -52.61 -4.67 8.31
N LEU A 61 -51.91 -4.01 9.24
CA LEU A 61 -50.51 -3.65 8.99
C LEU A 61 -49.61 -4.89 8.82
N GLU A 62 -49.84 -5.97 9.56
CA GLU A 62 -49.10 -7.23 9.38
C GLU A 62 -49.44 -7.89 8.03
N ASP A 63 -50.70 -7.87 7.60
CA ASP A 63 -51.10 -8.37 6.28
C ASP A 63 -50.42 -7.57 5.15
N TYR A 64 -50.33 -6.25 5.29
CA TYR A 64 -49.64 -5.37 4.35
C TYR A 64 -48.12 -5.57 4.37
N LYS A 65 -47.50 -5.84 5.52
CA LYS A 65 -46.06 -6.20 5.60
C LYS A 65 -45.74 -7.49 4.86
N ASN A 66 -46.69 -8.42 4.81
CA ASN A 66 -46.55 -9.67 4.07
C ASN A 66 -47.05 -9.57 2.62
N THR A 67 -47.49 -8.39 2.18
CA THR A 67 -47.87 -8.13 0.79
C THR A 67 -46.64 -7.67 0.02
N PRO A 68 -46.36 -8.22 -1.18
CA PRO A 68 -45.27 -7.74 -2.02
C PRO A 68 -45.30 -6.22 -2.18
N PHE A 69 -44.12 -5.58 -2.18
CA PHE A 69 -44.00 -4.13 -2.19
C PHE A 69 -44.79 -3.48 -3.35
N GLU A 70 -44.75 -4.09 -4.53
CA GLU A 70 -45.46 -3.62 -5.72
C GLU A 70 -46.97 -3.86 -5.70
N LYS A 71 -47.49 -4.66 -4.77
CA LYS A 71 -48.93 -4.92 -4.59
C LYS A 71 -49.58 -4.07 -3.51
N ILE A 72 -48.81 -3.28 -2.75
CA ILE A 72 -49.37 -2.37 -1.73
C ILE A 72 -50.22 -1.31 -2.43
N ARG A 73 -51.51 -1.25 -2.11
CA ARG A 73 -52.51 -0.34 -2.70
C ARG A 73 -53.44 0.21 -1.61
N PRO A 74 -54.07 1.39 -1.81
CA PRO A 74 -55.10 1.85 -0.91
C PRO A 74 -56.29 0.89 -0.91
N PHE A 75 -57.04 0.88 0.20
CA PHE A 75 -58.24 0.07 0.33
C PHE A 75 -59.24 0.74 1.27
N SER A 76 -60.53 0.62 0.99
CA SER A 76 -61.60 1.10 1.86
C SER A 76 -62.77 0.14 1.85
N GLY A 77 -63.21 -0.30 3.03
CA GLY A 77 -64.30 -1.27 3.12
C GLY A 77 -64.72 -1.62 4.54
N PRO A 78 -65.90 -2.25 4.72
CA PRO A 78 -66.28 -2.82 6.01
C PRO A 78 -65.37 -4.00 6.36
N ILE A 79 -65.09 -4.19 7.65
CA ILE A 79 -64.52 -5.45 8.14
C ILE A 79 -65.68 -6.43 8.28
N GLU A 80 -65.72 -7.44 7.41
CA GLU A 80 -66.86 -8.35 7.25
C GLU A 80 -67.36 -8.93 8.58
N GLY A 81 -68.69 -8.93 8.75
CA GLY A 81 -69.35 -9.46 9.96
C GLY A 81 -69.18 -8.58 11.20
N THR A 82 -68.62 -7.38 11.09
CA THR A 82 -68.38 -6.47 12.21
C THR A 82 -68.99 -5.08 11.99
N LYS A 83 -68.94 -4.24 13.03
CA LYS A 83 -69.32 -2.82 12.98
C LYS A 83 -68.18 -1.88 12.56
N TYR A 84 -67.00 -2.42 12.30
CA TYR A 84 -65.80 -1.65 12.02
C TYR A 84 -65.62 -1.46 10.52
N PHE A 85 -65.09 -0.30 10.16
CA PHE A 85 -64.78 0.08 8.79
C PHE A 85 -63.28 0.37 8.71
N GLN A 86 -62.61 -0.09 7.66
CA GLN A 86 -61.18 0.09 7.47
C GLN A 86 -60.90 1.01 6.29
N ASN A 87 -59.93 1.90 6.46
CA ASN A 87 -59.33 2.70 5.39
C ASN A 87 -57.82 2.49 5.47
N VAL A 88 -57.21 2.03 4.40
CA VAL A 88 -55.77 1.87 4.27
C VAL A 88 -55.31 2.78 3.16
N SER A 89 -54.32 3.61 3.47
CA SER A 89 -53.62 4.46 2.49
C SER A 89 -52.13 4.14 2.54
N PHE A 90 -51.41 4.56 1.52
CA PHE A 90 -49.96 4.56 1.58
C PHE A 90 -49.39 5.85 1.01
N GLN A 91 -48.16 6.14 1.37
CA GLN A 91 -47.39 7.26 0.85
C GLN A 91 -46.01 6.75 0.44
N MET A 92 -45.54 7.15 -0.75
CA MET A 92 -44.16 6.92 -1.16
C MET A 92 -43.26 7.88 -0.38
N VAL A 93 -42.36 7.33 0.45
CA VAL A 93 -41.31 8.10 1.13
C VAL A 93 -40.10 8.24 0.20
N ASN A 94 -39.76 7.16 -0.49
CA ASN A 94 -38.84 7.10 -1.63
C ASN A 94 -39.19 5.88 -2.50
N GLU A 95 -38.40 5.63 -3.55
CA GLU A 95 -38.58 4.50 -4.47
C GLU A 95 -38.64 3.12 -3.79
N ASN A 96 -37.97 2.96 -2.64
CA ASN A 96 -37.83 1.70 -1.91
C ASN A 96 -38.54 1.72 -0.55
N LEU A 97 -39.40 2.71 -0.27
CA LEU A 97 -40.01 2.85 1.04
C LEU A 97 -41.41 3.45 0.96
N LYS A 98 -42.40 2.70 1.44
CA LYS A 98 -43.79 3.13 1.56
C LYS A 98 -44.17 3.27 3.03
N LYS A 99 -44.82 4.37 3.41
CA LYS A 99 -45.52 4.50 4.69
C LYS A 99 -46.95 4.01 4.49
N VAL A 100 -47.36 2.95 5.17
CA VAL A 100 -48.73 2.42 5.13
C VAL A 100 -49.46 2.88 6.38
N ILE A 101 -50.66 3.45 6.20
CA ILE A 101 -51.48 4.01 7.26
C ILE A 101 -52.81 3.28 7.26
N ALA A 102 -53.13 2.60 8.37
CA ALA A 102 -54.40 1.92 8.58
C ALA A 102 -55.25 2.68 9.60
N GLN A 103 -56.44 3.08 9.18
CA GLN A 103 -57.45 3.72 10.00
C GLN A 103 -58.65 2.78 10.16
N ILE A 104 -59.04 2.50 11.41
CA ILE A 104 -60.28 1.78 11.73
C ILE A 104 -61.29 2.75 12.31
N VAL A 105 -62.47 2.83 11.69
CA VAL A 105 -63.58 3.71 12.05
C VAL A 105 -64.77 2.90 12.56
N TRP A 106 -65.44 3.38 13.60
CA TRP A 106 -66.70 2.79 14.08
C TRP A 106 -67.64 3.86 14.66
N GLY A 107 -68.93 3.57 14.66
CA GLY A 107 -69.94 4.46 15.23
C GLY A 107 -69.75 4.66 16.73
N GLY A 108 -69.64 5.93 17.14
CA GLY A 108 -69.60 6.35 18.54
C GLY A 108 -70.95 6.87 19.05
N ARG A 109 -70.92 7.65 20.14
CA ARG A 109 -72.14 8.29 20.71
C ARG A 109 -72.50 9.55 19.91
N ASN A 110 -73.80 9.85 19.80
CA ASN A 110 -74.34 11.05 19.13
C ASN A 110 -73.90 11.20 17.66
N ASP A 111 -73.90 10.10 16.90
CA ASP A 111 -73.50 10.04 15.48
C ASP A 111 -72.07 10.54 15.19
N LYS A 112 -71.23 10.64 16.22
CA LYS A 112 -69.80 10.93 16.06
C LYS A 112 -69.02 9.63 15.91
N ASN A 113 -68.48 9.41 14.72
CA ASN A 113 -67.55 8.31 14.48
C ASN A 113 -66.30 8.44 15.36
N LYS A 114 -65.82 7.30 15.84
CA LYS A 114 -64.52 7.17 16.52
C LYS A 114 -63.57 6.46 15.57
N ASN A 115 -62.29 6.74 15.72
CA ASN A 115 -61.25 6.04 14.97
C ASN A 115 -60.05 5.66 15.83
N ILE A 116 -59.24 4.76 15.29
CA ILE A 116 -57.85 4.53 15.66
C ILE A 116 -57.04 4.56 14.37
N ILE A 117 -55.85 5.16 14.41
CA ILE A 117 -54.93 5.21 13.28
C ILE A 117 -53.61 4.62 13.75
N VAL A 118 -53.02 3.76 12.93
CA VAL A 118 -51.69 3.20 13.10
C VAL A 118 -50.98 3.25 11.76
N ASP A 119 -49.66 3.41 11.78
CA ASP A 119 -48.86 3.42 10.57
C ASP A 119 -47.58 2.59 10.73
N THR A 120 -46.98 2.23 9.60
CA THR A 120 -45.70 1.52 9.54
C THR A 120 -44.97 1.86 8.25
N LEU A 121 -43.65 1.69 8.26
CA LEU A 121 -42.81 1.80 7.07
C LEU A 121 -42.56 0.40 6.51
N ILE A 122 -42.82 0.21 5.23
CA ILE A 122 -42.56 -1.02 4.49
C ILE A 122 -41.50 -0.71 3.43
N GLY A 123 -40.33 -1.30 3.60
CA GLY A 123 -39.24 -1.17 2.65
C GLY A 123 -39.36 -2.18 1.51
N ASN A 124 -38.89 -1.82 0.33
CA ASN A 124 -38.64 -2.78 -0.72
C ASN A 124 -37.40 -3.60 -0.34
N THR A 125 -37.62 -4.85 0.10
CA THR A 125 -36.55 -5.77 0.46
C THR A 125 -36.11 -6.65 -0.70
N GLN A 126 -36.75 -6.52 -1.87
CA GLN A 126 -36.34 -7.27 -3.05
C GLN A 126 -34.95 -6.79 -3.48
N THR A 127 -34.02 -7.73 -3.61
CA THR A 127 -32.73 -7.47 -4.23
C THR A 127 -32.68 -8.09 -5.62
N THR A 128 -31.90 -7.48 -6.52
CA THR A 128 -31.59 -8.10 -7.81
C THR A 128 -30.41 -9.04 -7.60
N THR A 129 -30.67 -10.34 -7.55
CA THR A 129 -29.60 -11.32 -7.49
C THR A 129 -29.09 -11.57 -8.91
N THR A 130 -27.80 -11.33 -9.14
CA THR A 130 -27.07 -11.82 -10.33
C THR A 130 -26.17 -13.01 -9.98
N THR A 131 -26.35 -13.62 -8.81
CA THR A 131 -25.42 -14.63 -8.29
C THR A 131 -26.14 -15.73 -7.55
N GLU A 132 -26.64 -16.70 -8.31
CA GLU A 132 -26.25 -18.12 -8.27
C GLU A 132 -26.84 -18.72 -9.55
N ALA A 133 -26.00 -19.16 -10.50
CA ALA A 133 -26.49 -19.90 -11.65
C ALA A 133 -27.31 -21.10 -11.14
N GLY A 134 -28.64 -21.06 -11.29
CA GLY A 134 -29.56 -22.10 -10.82
C GLY A 134 -30.52 -21.74 -9.68
N ALA A 135 -30.80 -20.45 -9.41
CA ALA A 135 -31.91 -20.07 -8.55
C ALA A 135 -33.25 -20.63 -9.10
N ILE A 136 -34.01 -21.35 -8.26
CA ILE A 136 -35.25 -22.00 -8.67
C ILE A 136 -36.41 -21.04 -8.38
N PRO A 137 -37.26 -20.70 -9.39
CA PRO A 137 -38.46 -19.91 -9.14
C PRO A 137 -39.34 -20.58 -8.08
N ALA A 138 -39.70 -19.81 -7.06
CA ALA A 138 -40.63 -20.25 -6.01
C ALA A 138 -41.98 -19.56 -6.12
N GLY A 139 -42.05 -18.43 -6.82
CA GLY A 139 -43.28 -17.70 -7.09
C GLY A 139 -43.15 -16.75 -8.26
N ILE A 140 -44.29 -16.15 -8.61
CA ILE A 140 -44.35 -14.98 -9.50
C ILE A 140 -45.23 -13.92 -8.84
N ILE A 141 -44.99 -12.64 -9.15
CA ILE A 141 -45.74 -11.52 -8.60
C ILE A 141 -46.30 -10.71 -9.77
N ILE A 142 -47.62 -10.75 -9.98
CA ILE A 142 -48.30 -9.95 -11.02
C ILE A 142 -48.87 -8.66 -10.42
N TYR A 143 -48.62 -7.53 -11.08
CA TYR A 143 -49.16 -6.22 -10.69
C TYR A 143 -49.33 -5.30 -11.90
N ALA A 144 -50.19 -4.28 -11.79
CA ALA A 144 -50.29 -3.23 -12.78
C ALA A 144 -49.47 -1.99 -12.38
N ASP A 145 -48.85 -1.36 -13.37
CA ASP A 145 -48.39 0.02 -13.31
C ASP A 145 -49.59 0.92 -13.08
N ARG A 146 -49.50 1.81 -12.08
CA ARG A 146 -50.54 2.78 -11.68
C ARG A 146 -51.99 2.25 -11.74
N TYR A 147 -52.56 2.03 -10.56
CA TYR A 147 -53.97 1.69 -10.33
C TYR A 147 -54.40 0.31 -10.86
N ASN A 148 -55.07 -0.45 -10.00
CA ASN A 148 -55.89 -1.59 -10.44
C ASN A 148 -57.31 -1.12 -10.81
N LEU A 149 -57.47 0.17 -11.03
CA LEU A 149 -58.71 0.87 -11.34
C LEU A 149 -58.51 1.52 -12.71
N LEU A 150 -59.43 1.24 -13.62
CA LEU A 150 -59.45 1.82 -14.95
C LEU A 150 -60.76 2.56 -15.15
N PRO A 151 -60.76 3.68 -15.91
CA PRO A 151 -62.01 4.32 -16.31
C PRO A 151 -62.91 3.29 -17.00
N GLY A 152 -64.22 3.51 -16.96
CA GLY A 152 -65.15 2.73 -17.76
C GLY A 152 -64.76 2.79 -19.24
N THR A 153 -65.36 1.90 -20.04
CA THR A 153 -65.00 1.78 -21.45
C THR A 153 -65.59 2.92 -22.30
N ASP A 154 -65.12 4.13 -22.06
CA ASP A 154 -65.47 5.36 -22.79
C ASP A 154 -64.29 5.86 -23.63
N ASP A 155 -64.23 7.16 -23.92
CA ASP A 155 -63.17 7.82 -24.69
C ASP A 155 -61.91 8.12 -23.88
N ARG A 156 -61.91 7.86 -22.56
CA ARG A 156 -60.79 8.04 -21.63
C ARG A 156 -60.02 6.75 -21.35
N VAL A 157 -60.37 5.66 -22.04
CA VAL A 157 -59.73 4.35 -21.89
C VAL A 157 -58.22 4.46 -22.14
N GLU A 158 -57.44 4.14 -21.12
CA GLU A 158 -56.00 3.95 -21.24
C GLU A 158 -55.62 2.48 -20.98
N PRO A 159 -54.70 1.91 -21.77
CA PRO A 159 -54.22 0.56 -21.54
C PRO A 159 -53.54 0.42 -20.17
N SER A 160 -53.95 -0.58 -19.38
CA SER A 160 -53.24 -0.91 -18.14
C SER A 160 -51.96 -1.66 -18.46
N HIS A 161 -50.82 -1.14 -18.03
CA HIS A 161 -49.53 -1.81 -18.16
C HIS A 161 -49.35 -2.80 -17.01
N ILE A 162 -49.08 -4.07 -17.33
CA ILE A 162 -49.05 -5.17 -16.36
C ILE A 162 -47.67 -5.80 -16.37
N TYR A 163 -47.07 -5.93 -15.20
CA TYR A 163 -45.79 -6.59 -14.98
C TYR A 163 -45.99 -7.92 -14.26
N THR A 164 -45.07 -8.84 -14.47
CA THR A 164 -44.91 -10.05 -13.67
C THR A 164 -43.45 -10.30 -13.40
N GLU A 165 -43.08 -10.32 -12.12
CA GLU A 165 -41.74 -10.64 -11.64
C GLU A 165 -41.64 -12.14 -11.30
N ILE A 166 -40.50 -12.74 -11.64
CA ILE A 166 -40.14 -14.09 -11.22
C ILE A 166 -39.31 -14.00 -9.95
N VAL A 167 -39.77 -14.64 -8.88
CA VAL A 167 -39.12 -14.54 -7.57
C VAL A 167 -38.70 -15.90 -7.01
N ASP A 168 -37.62 -15.88 -6.24
CA ASP A 168 -37.15 -17.03 -5.49
C ASP A 168 -37.95 -17.21 -4.17
N LYS A 169 -37.52 -18.15 -3.33
CA LYS A 169 -38.15 -18.42 -2.01
C LYS A 169 -37.99 -17.26 -1.00
N SER A 170 -37.01 -16.39 -1.23
CA SER A 170 -36.65 -15.25 -0.39
C SER A 170 -37.42 -13.99 -0.82
N GLY A 171 -38.03 -14.01 -2.01
CA GLY A 171 -38.73 -12.90 -2.63
C GLY A 171 -37.85 -12.04 -3.54
N ASP A 172 -36.61 -12.47 -3.82
CA ASP A 172 -35.68 -11.76 -4.71
C ASP A 172 -35.99 -12.07 -6.17
N ILE A 173 -35.76 -11.08 -7.05
CA ILE A 173 -36.02 -11.22 -8.49
C ILE A 173 -34.94 -12.09 -9.13
N ILE A 174 -35.36 -13.14 -9.85
CA ILE A 174 -34.50 -14.03 -10.63
C ILE A 174 -34.25 -13.43 -12.01
N THR A 175 -33.06 -12.88 -12.24
CA THR A 175 -32.78 -12.07 -13.43
C THR A 175 -32.28 -12.84 -14.66
N ASP A 176 -31.87 -14.09 -14.50
CA ASP A 176 -31.24 -14.93 -15.54
C ASP A 176 -32.17 -16.02 -16.11
N TRP A 177 -33.46 -15.99 -15.76
CA TRP A 177 -34.43 -16.98 -16.24
C TRP A 177 -34.63 -16.95 -17.76
N ASP A 178 -34.34 -18.05 -18.44
CA ASP A 178 -34.50 -18.21 -19.89
C ASP A 178 -35.22 -19.52 -20.31
N GLU A 179 -35.69 -20.34 -19.36
CA GLU A 179 -36.24 -21.67 -19.65
C GLU A 179 -37.67 -21.65 -20.23
N SER A 180 -38.49 -20.68 -19.83
CA SER A 180 -39.89 -20.59 -20.28
C SER A 180 -40.47 -19.18 -20.22
N ASN A 181 -41.46 -18.93 -21.07
CA ASN A 181 -42.22 -17.68 -21.10
C ASN A 181 -43.25 -17.63 -19.95
N ILE A 182 -43.59 -16.42 -19.52
CA ILE A 182 -44.77 -16.18 -18.69
C ILE A 182 -46.01 -16.15 -19.59
N TYR A 183 -47.03 -16.92 -19.21
CA TYR A 183 -48.31 -16.96 -19.90
C TYR A 183 -49.36 -16.14 -19.15
N PHE A 184 -49.91 -15.12 -19.80
CA PHE A 184 -51.01 -14.29 -19.31
C PHE A 184 -52.33 -14.75 -19.91
N GLU A 185 -53.36 -14.88 -19.08
CA GLU A 185 -54.73 -15.14 -19.53
C GLU A 185 -55.74 -14.34 -18.71
N ILE A 186 -56.86 -14.00 -19.34
CA ILE A 186 -58.04 -13.50 -18.62
C ILE A 186 -58.78 -14.73 -18.08
N GLU A 187 -58.67 -14.95 -16.77
CA GLU A 187 -59.28 -16.09 -16.05
C GLU A 187 -60.81 -15.93 -15.99
N SER A 188 -61.29 -14.71 -15.70
CA SER A 188 -62.72 -14.41 -15.67
C SER A 188 -63.01 -12.92 -15.83
N VAL A 189 -64.22 -12.63 -16.29
CA VAL A 189 -64.81 -11.28 -16.30
C VAL A 189 -66.19 -11.34 -15.67
N ILE A 190 -66.48 -10.41 -14.77
CA ILE A 190 -67.80 -10.20 -14.17
C ILE A 190 -68.20 -8.72 -14.33
N ASP A 191 -69.49 -8.42 -14.48
CA ASP A 191 -69.97 -7.03 -14.40
C ASP A 191 -70.03 -6.54 -12.93
N LEU A 192 -70.46 -5.29 -12.71
CA LEU A 192 -70.58 -4.71 -11.37
C LEU A 192 -71.69 -5.39 -10.53
N GLU A 193 -72.66 -6.03 -11.17
CA GLU A 193 -73.70 -6.84 -10.54
C GLU A 193 -73.22 -8.24 -10.14
N GLY A 194 -72.02 -8.64 -10.58
CA GLY A 194 -71.41 -9.93 -10.27
C GLY A 194 -71.79 -11.05 -11.25
N GLU A 195 -72.44 -10.73 -12.37
CA GLU A 195 -72.78 -11.68 -13.41
C GLU A 195 -71.57 -11.96 -14.32
N SER A 196 -71.31 -13.24 -14.57
CA SER A 196 -70.20 -13.65 -15.45
C SER A 196 -70.43 -13.22 -16.89
N LYS A 197 -69.38 -12.65 -17.50
CA LYS A 197 -69.35 -12.23 -18.90
C LYS A 197 -68.29 -12.98 -19.69
N ASP A 198 -68.35 -12.80 -21.01
CA ASP A 198 -67.29 -13.26 -21.91
C ASP A 198 -65.94 -12.65 -21.51
N ILE A 199 -64.85 -13.40 -21.66
CA ILE A 199 -63.50 -12.95 -21.29
C ILE A 199 -63.05 -11.69 -22.03
N SER A 200 -63.64 -11.42 -23.21
CA SER A 200 -63.42 -10.20 -24.00
C SER A 200 -64.47 -9.11 -23.73
N TYR A 201 -65.26 -9.20 -22.66
CA TYR A 201 -66.32 -8.23 -22.42
C TYR A 201 -65.77 -6.83 -22.12
N LEU A 202 -64.75 -6.71 -21.27
CA LEU A 202 -64.18 -5.41 -20.88
C LEU A 202 -62.96 -4.99 -21.72
N GLY A 203 -62.26 -5.95 -22.33
CA GLY A 203 -61.02 -5.67 -23.05
C GLY A 203 -60.29 -6.96 -23.45
N ASN A 204 -59.07 -6.84 -23.95
CA ASN A 204 -58.18 -7.95 -24.26
C ASN A 204 -56.75 -7.69 -23.79
N LEU A 205 -55.96 -8.77 -23.68
CA LEU A 205 -54.51 -8.67 -23.48
C LEU A 205 -53.80 -8.54 -24.83
N ARG A 206 -52.75 -7.70 -24.90
CA ARG A 206 -51.94 -7.56 -26.13
C ARG A 206 -51.13 -8.81 -26.43
N ASN A 207 -50.47 -9.34 -25.42
CA ASN A 207 -49.61 -10.51 -25.53
C ASN A 207 -49.98 -11.52 -24.45
N TYR A 208 -50.06 -12.80 -24.83
CA TYR A 208 -50.44 -13.90 -23.94
C TYR A 208 -49.25 -14.76 -23.53
N SER A 209 -48.17 -14.81 -24.32
CA SER A 209 -46.93 -15.53 -23.97
C SER A 209 -45.76 -14.59 -24.15
N VAL A 210 -45.12 -14.21 -23.04
CA VAL A 210 -44.10 -13.16 -23.01
C VAL A 210 -42.81 -13.74 -22.42
N PRO A 211 -41.67 -13.67 -23.14
CA PRO A 211 -40.38 -14.03 -22.58
C PRO A 211 -39.98 -12.97 -21.54
N PRO A 212 -39.59 -13.35 -20.31
CA PRO A 212 -39.13 -12.40 -19.32
C PRO A 212 -37.76 -11.81 -19.71
N VAL A 213 -37.57 -10.52 -19.44
CA VAL A 213 -36.29 -9.81 -19.58
C VAL A 213 -35.84 -9.40 -18.19
N LYS A 214 -34.67 -9.87 -17.77
CA LYS A 214 -34.16 -9.66 -16.40
C LYS A 214 -35.17 -10.09 -15.30
N GLY A 215 -35.86 -11.20 -15.52
CA GLY A 215 -36.84 -11.73 -14.57
C GLY A 215 -38.23 -11.09 -14.61
N ILE A 216 -38.48 -10.16 -15.54
CA ILE A 216 -39.73 -9.41 -15.63
C ILE A 216 -40.37 -9.65 -17.00
N ALA A 217 -41.65 -10.05 -17.01
CA ALA A 217 -42.47 -10.07 -18.22
C ALA A 217 -43.54 -8.98 -18.17
N GLU A 218 -43.80 -8.33 -19.29
CA GLU A 218 -44.76 -7.23 -19.40
C GLU A 218 -45.85 -7.51 -20.45
N THR A 219 -47.07 -7.06 -20.18
CA THR A 219 -48.19 -7.07 -21.12
C THR A 219 -49.10 -5.87 -20.87
N TYR A 220 -50.10 -5.68 -21.73
CA TYR A 220 -51.10 -4.62 -21.55
C TYR A 220 -52.49 -5.20 -21.62
N PHE A 221 -53.38 -4.67 -20.79
CA PHE A 221 -54.82 -4.86 -20.91
C PHE A 221 -55.43 -3.63 -21.60
N ASP A 222 -55.87 -3.81 -22.84
CA ASP A 222 -56.57 -2.79 -23.62
C ASP A 222 -58.08 -2.94 -23.43
N GLN A 223 -58.73 -1.89 -22.94
CA GLN A 223 -60.18 -1.88 -22.85
C GLN A 223 -60.82 -1.57 -24.22
N TYR A 224 -62.05 -1.99 -24.44
CA TYR A 224 -62.75 -1.67 -25.69
C TYR A 224 -63.22 -0.21 -25.69
N GLU A 225 -62.71 0.60 -26.62
CA GLU A 225 -63.15 1.99 -26.79
C GLU A 225 -64.65 2.10 -27.14
N GLY A 226 -65.31 3.12 -26.58
CA GLY A 226 -66.63 3.58 -27.03
C GLY A 226 -67.81 2.67 -26.68
N LYS A 227 -67.69 1.81 -25.67
CA LYS A 227 -68.80 1.00 -25.16
C LYS A 227 -68.87 1.15 -23.65
N GLU A 228 -69.84 1.84 -23.08
CA GLU A 228 -70.01 1.95 -21.63
C GLU A 228 -70.19 0.56 -20.96
N ARG A 229 -69.09 -0.08 -20.57
CA ARG A 229 -69.04 -1.35 -19.85
C ARG A 229 -68.14 -1.22 -18.63
N GLU A 230 -68.59 -1.85 -17.57
CA GLU A 230 -67.94 -1.82 -16.26
C GLU A 230 -67.93 -3.23 -15.66
N GLY A 231 -67.03 -3.45 -14.72
CA GLY A 231 -66.90 -4.73 -14.04
C GLY A 231 -65.48 -5.02 -13.59
N PHE A 232 -65.19 -6.30 -13.38
CA PHE A 232 -63.90 -6.78 -12.90
C PHE A 232 -63.29 -7.76 -13.89
N VAL A 233 -62.01 -7.58 -14.19
CA VAL A 233 -61.21 -8.46 -15.04
C VAL A 233 -60.17 -9.14 -14.17
N LYS A 234 -60.23 -10.47 -14.11
CA LYS A 234 -59.25 -11.26 -13.38
C LYS A 234 -58.24 -11.84 -14.34
N ILE A 235 -57.00 -11.42 -14.22
CA ILE A 235 -55.87 -11.78 -15.06
C ILE A 235 -54.97 -12.72 -14.28
N LYS A 236 -54.58 -13.83 -14.90
CA LYS A 236 -53.69 -14.83 -14.32
C LYS A 236 -52.40 -14.87 -15.13
N ALA A 237 -51.28 -14.67 -14.45
CA ALA A 237 -49.97 -15.01 -14.99
C ALA A 237 -49.61 -16.43 -14.55
N THR A 238 -48.97 -17.19 -15.42
CA THR A 238 -48.49 -18.55 -15.14
C THR A 238 -47.08 -18.73 -15.68
N LEU A 239 -46.17 -19.21 -14.83
CA LEU A 239 -44.84 -19.66 -15.20
C LEU A 239 -44.76 -21.19 -15.04
N THR A 240 -44.21 -21.89 -16.03
CA THR A 240 -44.03 -23.34 -15.98
C THR A 240 -42.55 -23.67 -15.77
N VAL A 241 -42.23 -24.37 -14.68
CA VAL A 241 -40.88 -24.79 -14.27
C VAL A 241 -40.88 -26.31 -14.18
N GLY A 242 -40.36 -26.99 -15.22
CA GLY A 242 -40.48 -28.44 -15.35
C GLY A 242 -41.95 -28.90 -15.35
N GLU A 243 -42.37 -29.67 -14.35
CA GLU A 243 -43.77 -30.12 -14.17
C GLU A 243 -44.61 -29.19 -13.27
N ILE A 244 -43.98 -28.18 -12.64
CA ILE A 244 -44.64 -27.28 -11.68
C ILE A 244 -45.16 -26.05 -12.42
N LYS A 245 -46.39 -25.63 -12.12
CA LYS A 245 -46.96 -24.35 -12.57
C LYS A 245 -47.08 -23.40 -11.39
N LEU A 246 -46.30 -22.33 -11.44
CA LEU A 246 -46.42 -21.18 -10.55
C LEU A 246 -47.39 -20.20 -11.18
N TYR A 247 -48.28 -19.62 -10.39
CA TYR A 247 -49.22 -18.63 -10.90
C TYR A 247 -49.55 -17.60 -9.84
N ASP A 248 -49.98 -16.44 -10.32
CA ASP A 248 -50.49 -15.36 -9.49
C ASP A 248 -51.59 -14.62 -10.26
N VAL A 249 -52.45 -13.90 -9.55
CA VAL A 249 -53.63 -13.25 -10.13
C VAL A 249 -53.68 -11.76 -9.79
N LEU A 250 -54.07 -10.98 -10.79
CA LEU A 250 -54.35 -9.56 -10.70
C LEU A 250 -55.83 -9.35 -11.02
N THR A 251 -56.54 -8.56 -10.22
CA THR A 251 -57.90 -8.13 -10.55
C THR A 251 -57.90 -6.64 -10.86
N LEU A 252 -58.32 -6.29 -12.07
CA LEU A 252 -58.56 -4.90 -12.48
C LEU A 252 -60.05 -4.60 -12.35
N LYS A 253 -60.41 -3.46 -11.78
CA LYS A 253 -61.78 -2.94 -11.75
C LYS A 253 -61.90 -1.84 -12.81
N VAL A 254 -62.82 -2.03 -13.74
CA VAL A 254 -63.17 -1.08 -14.80
C VAL A 254 -64.46 -0.40 -14.39
N THR A 255 -64.44 0.92 -14.14
CA THR A 255 -65.63 1.65 -13.70
C THR A 255 -65.56 3.16 -13.95
N ASN A 256 -66.73 3.77 -14.14
CA ASN A 256 -66.98 5.21 -14.19
C ASN A 256 -67.57 5.75 -12.87
N ASP A 257 -67.85 4.89 -11.90
CA ASP A 257 -68.27 5.31 -10.56
C ASP A 257 -67.11 5.97 -9.81
N ALA A 258 -67.44 6.70 -8.74
CA ALA A 258 -66.44 7.21 -7.81
C ALA A 258 -65.61 6.06 -7.21
N VAL A 259 -64.27 6.18 -7.27
CA VAL A 259 -63.33 5.15 -6.76
C VAL A 259 -62.36 5.67 -5.73
N ALA A 260 -61.93 6.93 -5.81
CA ALA A 260 -60.88 7.47 -4.97
C ALA A 260 -61.16 8.91 -4.52
N ILE A 261 -60.39 9.34 -3.54
CA ILE A 261 -60.21 10.75 -3.20
C ILE A 261 -58.85 11.18 -3.74
N ILE A 262 -58.78 12.36 -4.34
CA ILE A 262 -57.52 13.08 -4.58
C ILE A 262 -57.44 14.22 -3.59
N LEU A 263 -56.34 14.31 -2.83
CA LEU A 263 -56.08 15.37 -1.87
C LEU A 263 -54.92 16.23 -2.35
N THR A 264 -55.15 17.53 -2.51
CA THR A 264 -54.14 18.51 -2.94
C THR A 264 -54.01 19.63 -1.93
N ALA A 265 -52.82 20.22 -1.85
CA ALA A 265 -52.52 21.42 -1.06
C ALA A 265 -52.05 22.55 -1.97
N ASP A 266 -52.34 23.79 -1.59
CA ASP A 266 -51.77 24.98 -2.26
C ASP A 266 -50.30 25.25 -1.87
N LYS A 267 -49.87 24.75 -0.71
CA LYS A 267 -48.51 24.83 -0.18
C LYS A 267 -48.10 23.47 0.40
N ASP A 268 -46.85 23.09 0.26
CA ASP A 268 -46.24 21.91 0.90
C ASP A 268 -45.53 22.26 2.22
N LYS A 269 -45.28 23.55 2.47
CA LYS A 269 -44.62 24.09 3.68
C LYS A 269 -45.37 25.31 4.24
N ILE A 270 -45.50 25.38 5.57
CA ILE A 270 -46.11 26.51 6.31
C ILE A 270 -45.33 26.84 7.59
N SER A 271 -45.53 28.04 8.13
CA SER A 271 -44.73 28.64 9.20
C SER A 271 -45.40 28.63 10.58
N THR A 272 -44.65 28.35 11.65
CA THR A 272 -45.14 28.45 13.05
C THR A 272 -45.38 29.89 13.52
N LYS A 273 -44.97 30.91 12.74
CA LYS A 273 -45.24 32.34 13.02
C LYS A 273 -46.72 32.71 12.91
N GLY A 274 -47.52 31.90 12.21
CA GLY A 274 -48.94 32.14 11.99
C GLY A 274 -49.22 33.21 10.93
N GLY A 275 -50.50 33.58 10.78
CA GLY A 275 -50.98 34.38 9.65
C GLY A 275 -51.11 33.54 8.38
N GLU A 276 -51.15 34.19 7.20
CA GLU A 276 -51.29 33.52 5.90
C GLU A 276 -50.15 32.51 5.61
N GLU A 277 -48.94 32.77 6.12
CA GLU A 277 -47.78 31.88 6.01
C GLU A 277 -47.93 30.60 6.85
N GLY A 278 -48.80 30.62 7.87
CA GLY A 278 -49.08 29.49 8.74
C GLY A 278 -50.33 28.69 8.34
N ILE A 279 -50.90 28.94 7.16
CA ILE A 279 -52.13 28.30 6.68
C ILE A 279 -51.87 27.62 5.33
N VAL A 280 -52.31 26.37 5.22
CA VAL A 280 -52.42 25.65 3.94
C VAL A 280 -53.89 25.31 3.69
N HIS A 281 -54.32 25.51 2.45
CA HIS A 281 -55.66 25.21 1.98
C HIS A 281 -55.67 23.84 1.29
N LEU A 282 -56.32 22.87 1.93
CA LEU A 282 -56.45 21.51 1.42
C LEU A 282 -57.76 21.37 0.63
N THR A 283 -57.66 20.78 -0.56
CA THR A 283 -58.81 20.46 -1.43
C THR A 283 -58.87 18.96 -1.63
N ALA A 284 -59.99 18.34 -1.27
CA ALA A 284 -60.27 16.93 -1.56
C ALA A 284 -61.32 16.83 -2.67
N ARG A 285 -61.03 16.05 -3.71
CA ARG A 285 -61.94 15.76 -4.83
C ARG A 285 -62.29 14.28 -4.83
N ILE A 286 -63.56 13.95 -4.91
CA ILE A 286 -64.02 12.59 -5.22
C ILE A 286 -63.89 12.41 -6.72
N VAL A 287 -63.14 11.40 -7.13
CA VAL A 287 -62.87 11.13 -8.54
C VAL A 287 -63.31 9.74 -8.96
N ASP A 288 -63.63 9.60 -10.24
CA ASP A 288 -63.76 8.32 -10.90
C ASP A 288 -62.37 7.74 -11.23
N ALA A 289 -62.34 6.58 -11.89
CA ALA A 289 -61.07 5.95 -12.25
C ALA A 289 -60.32 6.65 -13.40
N GLY A 290 -60.90 7.69 -13.99
CA GLY A 290 -60.26 8.58 -14.97
C GLY A 290 -59.80 9.92 -14.38
N ASP A 291 -59.74 10.06 -13.05
CA ASP A 291 -59.38 11.28 -12.30
C ASP A 291 -60.36 12.47 -12.47
N ASP A 292 -61.51 12.25 -13.10
CA ASP A 292 -62.54 13.27 -13.24
C ASP A 292 -63.37 13.39 -11.97
N THR A 293 -63.74 14.62 -11.62
CA THR A 293 -64.54 14.84 -10.40
C THR A 293 -65.96 14.35 -10.58
N VAL A 294 -66.36 13.44 -9.70
CA VAL A 294 -67.72 12.90 -9.68
C VAL A 294 -68.64 13.87 -8.94
N ASN A 295 -69.74 14.25 -9.57
CA ASN A 295 -70.74 15.10 -8.95
C ASN A 295 -71.49 14.35 -7.84
N THR A 296 -71.14 14.61 -6.57
CA THR A 296 -71.76 13.97 -5.42
C THR A 296 -71.62 14.81 -4.15
N ASP A 297 -72.54 14.64 -3.21
CA ASP A 297 -72.49 15.30 -1.88
C ASP A 297 -72.00 14.33 -0.79
N ARG A 298 -71.29 13.26 -1.20
CA ARG A 298 -70.77 12.25 -0.27
C ARG A 298 -69.76 12.86 0.70
N GLU A 299 -69.95 12.63 1.99
CA GLU A 299 -69.12 13.23 3.03
C GLU A 299 -67.65 12.77 2.94
N ILE A 300 -66.72 13.74 3.02
CA ILE A 300 -65.28 13.51 3.18
C ILE A 300 -64.88 13.89 4.60
N SER A 301 -64.20 12.98 5.29
CA SER A 301 -63.62 13.20 6.61
C SER A 301 -62.12 13.49 6.49
N PHE A 302 -61.67 14.61 7.05
CA PHE A 302 -60.25 14.93 7.18
C PHE A 302 -59.76 14.59 8.60
N THR A 303 -58.56 14.03 8.72
CA THR A 303 -57.97 13.72 10.03
C THR A 303 -56.45 13.90 9.98
N ILE A 304 -55.88 14.56 10.99
CA ILE A 304 -54.43 14.56 11.20
C ILE A 304 -54.04 13.19 11.74
N VAL A 305 -53.29 12.43 10.95
CA VAL A 305 -52.75 11.11 11.30
C VAL A 305 -51.63 11.25 12.32
N SER A 306 -50.71 12.16 12.05
CA SER A 306 -49.53 12.43 12.87
C SER A 306 -49.04 13.86 12.66
N GLY A 307 -48.32 14.41 13.63
CA GLY A 307 -47.67 15.72 13.51
C GLY A 307 -48.43 16.90 14.11
N PRO A 308 -47.85 18.11 14.02
CA PRO A 308 -48.40 19.32 14.63
C PRO A 308 -49.53 19.96 13.79
N GLY A 309 -50.20 20.96 14.37
CA GLY A 309 -51.24 21.76 13.70
C GLY A 309 -52.68 21.40 14.08
N SER A 310 -53.63 22.15 13.54
CA SER A 310 -55.08 21.93 13.71
C SER A 310 -55.82 22.09 12.38
N LEU A 311 -56.88 21.31 12.20
CA LEU A 311 -57.78 21.44 11.05
C LEU A 311 -58.93 22.40 11.40
N GLU A 312 -59.12 23.44 10.59
CA GLU A 312 -60.16 24.45 10.76
C GLU A 312 -60.87 24.76 9.42
N ASN A 313 -61.92 25.58 9.48
CA ASN A 313 -62.67 26.07 8.30
C ASN A 313 -63.17 24.96 7.34
N MET A 314 -63.58 23.82 7.89
CA MET A 314 -64.07 22.70 7.08
C MET A 314 -65.32 23.09 6.27
N VAL A 315 -65.24 22.89 4.96
CA VAL A 315 -66.37 23.03 4.03
C VAL A 315 -66.78 21.64 3.58
N ASN A 316 -68.01 21.26 3.89
CA ASN A 316 -68.58 19.96 3.51
C ASN A 316 -68.56 19.77 1.99
N THR A 317 -68.52 18.50 1.57
CA THR A 317 -68.51 18.13 0.16
C THR A 317 -69.72 18.69 -0.58
N SER A 318 -69.48 19.33 -1.71
CA SER A 318 -70.49 19.77 -2.66
C SER A 318 -69.95 19.56 -4.08
N GLN A 319 -70.75 18.94 -4.95
CA GLN A 319 -70.33 18.62 -6.33
C GLN A 319 -68.98 17.86 -6.40
N GLY A 320 -68.75 16.96 -5.43
CA GLY A 320 -67.55 16.12 -5.34
C GLY A 320 -66.34 16.76 -4.70
N VAL A 321 -66.42 18.02 -4.22
CA VAL A 321 -65.26 18.74 -3.68
C VAL A 321 -65.50 19.20 -2.24
N ALA A 322 -64.52 18.96 -1.37
CA ALA A 322 -64.50 19.43 0.02
C ALA A 322 -63.20 20.20 0.32
N TYR A 323 -63.25 21.10 1.30
CA TYR A 323 -62.11 21.94 1.69
C TYR A 323 -61.86 21.90 3.19
N VAL A 324 -60.61 22.05 3.59
CA VAL A 324 -60.22 22.27 4.99
C VAL A 324 -58.91 23.05 5.04
N ASP A 325 -58.72 23.84 6.08
CA ASP A 325 -57.45 24.50 6.33
C ASP A 325 -56.66 23.72 7.39
N LEU A 326 -55.38 23.48 7.14
CA LEU A 326 -54.45 23.13 8.21
C LEU A 326 -53.74 24.40 8.67
N ILE A 327 -53.86 24.69 9.97
CA ILE A 327 -53.28 25.85 10.63
C ILE A 327 -52.09 25.40 11.48
N ALA A 328 -50.94 26.03 11.27
CA ALA A 328 -49.74 25.80 12.04
C ALA A 328 -49.91 26.29 13.49
N GLY A 329 -49.45 25.46 14.43
CA GLY A 329 -49.26 25.86 15.83
C GLY A 329 -47.85 26.41 16.05
N THR A 330 -47.38 26.37 17.31
CA THR A 330 -46.02 26.80 17.68
C THR A 330 -44.97 25.70 17.54
N ILE A 331 -45.35 24.49 17.13
CA ILE A 331 -44.49 23.31 17.06
C ILE A 331 -44.19 23.03 15.59
N SER A 332 -42.91 22.97 15.23
CA SER A 332 -42.44 22.53 13.92
C SER A 332 -42.47 21.00 13.79
N GLY A 333 -42.72 20.49 12.59
CA GLY A 333 -42.72 19.07 12.25
C GLY A 333 -43.57 18.79 11.00
N THR A 334 -43.60 17.53 10.55
CA THR A 334 -44.44 17.12 9.43
C THR A 334 -45.84 16.73 9.93
N ALA A 335 -46.86 17.38 9.41
CA ALA A 335 -48.27 17.05 9.61
C ALA A 335 -48.74 16.14 8.49
N THR A 336 -49.14 14.91 8.81
CA THR A 336 -49.73 13.95 7.87
C THR A 336 -51.25 14.03 7.97
N ILE A 337 -51.94 14.30 6.88
CA ILE A 337 -53.39 14.43 6.81
C ILE A 337 -53.96 13.35 5.90
N ILE A 338 -54.98 12.65 6.38
CA ILE A 338 -55.74 11.68 5.59
C ILE A 338 -57.14 12.21 5.30
N ALA A 339 -57.58 12.07 4.05
CA ALA A 339 -58.96 12.30 3.62
C ALA A 339 -59.62 10.95 3.31
N THR A 340 -60.75 10.66 3.97
CA THR A 340 -61.46 9.38 3.83
C THR A 340 -62.95 9.57 3.56
N SER A 341 -63.54 8.61 2.87
CA SER A 341 -64.99 8.54 2.64
C SER A 341 -65.39 7.08 2.44
N THR A 342 -66.66 6.72 2.70
CA THR A 342 -67.12 5.32 2.73
C THR A 342 -67.01 4.61 1.37
N LEU A 343 -66.12 3.62 1.24
CA LEU A 343 -65.91 2.84 0.00
C LEU A 343 -65.20 3.64 -1.11
N LEU A 344 -64.35 4.61 -0.75
CA LEU A 344 -63.38 5.19 -1.70
C LEU A 344 -61.97 5.01 -1.18
N GLU A 345 -61.04 4.80 -2.10
CA GLU A 345 -59.62 4.80 -1.79
C GLU A 345 -59.24 6.12 -1.09
N PRO A 346 -58.69 6.07 0.13
CA PRO A 346 -58.33 7.25 0.88
C PRO A 346 -57.08 7.92 0.33
N ALA A 347 -56.98 9.24 0.49
CA ALA A 347 -55.81 10.02 0.13
C ALA A 347 -55.05 10.51 1.36
N VAL A 348 -53.73 10.60 1.25
CA VAL A 348 -52.85 11.14 2.28
C VAL A 348 -51.93 12.20 1.70
N ILE A 349 -51.65 13.23 2.49
CA ILE A 349 -50.68 14.28 2.16
C ILE A 349 -49.86 14.65 3.40
N ASP A 350 -48.59 14.98 3.19
CA ASP A 350 -47.71 15.52 4.23
C ASP A 350 -47.49 17.01 3.98
N ILE A 351 -47.61 17.80 5.06
CA ILE A 351 -47.32 19.23 5.07
C ILE A 351 -46.22 19.49 6.10
N GLN A 352 -45.15 20.17 5.70
CA GLN A 352 -44.07 20.56 6.61
C GLN A 352 -44.43 21.84 7.34
N ILE A 353 -44.45 21.81 8.68
CA ILE A 353 -44.58 22.99 9.53
C ILE A 353 -43.19 23.36 10.04
N VAL A 354 -42.70 24.53 9.66
CA VAL A 354 -41.34 24.99 9.92
C VAL A 354 -41.31 26.22 10.83
N ASP A 355 -40.27 26.33 11.66
CA ASP A 355 -40.07 27.48 12.53
C ASP A 355 -39.22 28.55 11.81
N PRO A 356 -39.74 29.76 11.55
CA PRO A 356 -39.01 30.82 10.88
C PRO A 356 -37.87 31.41 11.72
N GLY A 357 -37.82 31.15 13.04
CA GLY A 357 -36.66 31.47 13.87
C GLY A 357 -35.44 30.59 13.59
N LYS A 358 -35.60 29.52 12.79
CA LYS A 358 -34.52 28.65 12.31
C LYS A 358 -34.20 28.95 10.85
N ASN A 359 -33.66 30.14 10.56
CA ASN A 359 -32.85 30.30 9.36
C ASN A 359 -31.68 29.32 9.44
N ASN A 360 -31.19 28.84 8.31
CA ASN A 360 -30.11 27.86 8.31
C ASN A 360 -28.89 28.44 7.63
N VAL A 361 -27.76 28.39 8.33
CA VAL A 361 -26.45 28.49 7.70
C VAL A 361 -26.03 27.07 7.36
N LYS A 362 -25.54 26.85 6.16
CA LYS A 362 -24.86 25.61 5.77
C LYS A 362 -23.45 25.98 5.36
N VAL A 363 -22.42 25.25 5.80
CA VAL A 363 -21.04 25.51 5.40
C VAL A 363 -20.41 24.29 4.74
N GLU A 364 -19.75 24.52 3.61
CA GLU A 364 -19.06 23.50 2.84
C GLU A 364 -17.62 23.94 2.57
N ALA A 365 -16.70 22.98 2.45
CA ALA A 365 -15.36 23.21 1.95
C ALA A 365 -15.25 22.57 0.55
N ALA A 366 -14.58 23.24 -0.38
CA ALA A 366 -14.29 22.67 -1.69
C ALA A 366 -13.48 21.36 -1.56
N ASP A 367 -12.44 21.40 -0.72
CA ASP A 367 -11.63 20.25 -0.36
C ASP A 367 -11.65 20.02 1.16
N LEU A 368 -12.04 18.81 1.59
CA LEU A 368 -12.05 18.41 3.00
C LEU A 368 -10.66 18.01 3.51
N THR A 369 -9.70 17.81 2.61
CA THR A 369 -8.31 17.51 2.93
C THR A 369 -7.40 18.28 1.98
N ILE A 370 -6.53 19.10 2.54
CA ILE A 370 -5.55 19.89 1.78
C ILE A 370 -4.14 19.56 2.25
N ALA A 371 -3.15 19.91 1.42
CA ALA A 371 -1.76 19.85 1.83
C ALA A 371 -1.41 21.01 2.78
N GLN A 372 -0.35 20.81 3.56
CA GLN A 372 0.29 21.88 4.30
C GLN A 372 0.74 23.01 3.36
N LYS A 373 0.52 24.26 3.78
CA LYS A 373 0.69 25.53 3.03
C LYS A 373 -0.26 25.73 1.84
N ASP A 374 -1.21 24.83 1.63
CA ASP A 374 -2.23 24.96 0.60
C ASP A 374 -3.50 25.64 1.15
N SER A 375 -4.48 25.83 0.27
CA SER A 375 -5.75 26.49 0.60
C SER A 375 -6.96 25.82 -0.06
N THR A 376 -8.11 25.92 0.60
CA THR A 376 -9.43 25.52 0.06
C THR A 376 -10.41 26.67 0.19
N GLU A 377 -11.39 26.74 -0.71
CA GLU A 377 -12.56 27.59 -0.53
C GLU A 377 -13.49 27.00 0.53
N ILE A 378 -14.09 27.89 1.33
CA ILE A 378 -15.16 27.61 2.28
C ILE A 378 -16.36 28.44 1.87
N THR A 379 -17.47 27.78 1.57
CA THR A 379 -18.71 28.41 1.14
C THR A 379 -19.77 28.26 2.21
N ALA A 380 -20.28 29.38 2.72
CA ALA A 380 -21.47 29.40 3.56
C ALA A 380 -22.70 29.78 2.74
N TYR A 381 -23.79 29.06 2.92
CA TYR A 381 -25.10 29.31 2.33
C TYR A 381 -26.05 29.76 3.43
N LEU A 382 -26.66 30.93 3.27
CA LEU A 382 -27.73 31.40 4.13
C LEU A 382 -29.07 31.22 3.42
N ILE A 383 -29.90 30.34 3.98
CA ILE A 383 -31.27 30.10 3.50
C ILE A 383 -32.30 30.43 4.57
N ASP A 384 -33.43 30.96 4.11
CA ASP A 384 -34.59 31.17 4.97
C ASP A 384 -35.27 29.83 5.32
N TYR A 385 -36.25 29.91 6.20
CA TYR A 385 -37.01 28.74 6.66
C TYR A 385 -37.85 28.04 5.56
N LEU A 386 -38.10 28.70 4.43
CA LEU A 386 -38.77 28.14 3.26
C LEU A 386 -37.78 27.43 2.33
N GLY A 387 -36.48 27.67 2.51
CA GLY A 387 -35.39 27.16 1.69
C GLY A 387 -34.95 28.12 0.58
N ASN A 388 -35.37 29.38 0.62
CA ASN A 388 -34.93 30.40 -0.33
C ASN A 388 -33.61 31.02 0.12
N ALA A 389 -32.79 31.43 -0.85
CA ALA A 389 -31.55 32.17 -0.61
C ALA A 389 -31.80 33.54 0.04
N VAL A 390 -31.01 33.86 1.07
CA VAL A 390 -31.04 35.17 1.74
C VAL A 390 -29.80 35.97 1.34
N SER A 391 -30.02 37.02 0.54
CA SER A 391 -28.98 37.90 0.00
C SER A 391 -28.74 39.14 0.87
N GLY A 392 -27.51 39.65 0.90
CA GLY A 392 -27.16 40.92 1.53
C GLY A 392 -26.89 40.84 3.04
N GLU A 393 -26.77 39.63 3.58
CA GLU A 393 -26.55 39.37 5.01
C GLU A 393 -25.09 39.00 5.29
N THR A 394 -24.54 39.40 6.43
CA THR A 394 -23.11 39.16 6.75
C THR A 394 -22.91 37.84 7.50
N ILE A 395 -22.13 36.93 6.91
CA ILE A 395 -21.64 35.71 7.55
C ILE A 395 -20.26 35.97 8.17
N ASN A 396 -20.05 35.52 9.42
CA ASN A 396 -18.76 35.53 10.10
C ASN A 396 -18.15 34.13 10.07
N PHE A 397 -16.87 34.03 9.77
CA PHE A 397 -16.13 32.77 9.75
C PHE A 397 -15.05 32.76 10.83
N SER A 398 -14.84 31.60 11.45
CA SER A 398 -13.76 31.39 12.43
C SER A 398 -13.23 29.97 12.37
N ILE A 399 -11.99 29.77 12.82
CA ILE A 399 -11.41 28.44 13.03
C ILE A 399 -11.12 28.19 14.50
N ASP A 400 -11.27 26.93 14.93
CA ASP A 400 -11.04 26.52 16.32
C ASP A 400 -9.55 26.54 16.74
N ASN A 401 -8.62 26.49 15.79
CA ASN A 401 -7.18 26.57 16.05
C ASN A 401 -6.44 27.46 15.05
N ILE A 402 -6.31 28.75 15.40
CA ILE A 402 -5.58 29.76 14.62
C ILE A 402 -4.08 29.50 14.45
N ASN A 403 -3.49 28.60 15.25
CA ASN A 403 -2.07 28.27 15.07
C ASN A 403 -1.83 27.38 13.85
N LEU A 404 -2.87 26.71 13.33
CA LEU A 404 -2.75 25.84 12.15
C LEU A 404 -2.93 26.60 10.82
N GLY A 405 -3.58 27.76 10.83
CA GLY A 405 -3.91 28.48 9.61
C GLY A 405 -4.76 29.73 9.84
N TYR A 406 -5.38 30.24 8.79
CA TYR A 406 -6.23 31.44 8.83
C TYR A 406 -7.27 31.44 7.71
N LEU A 407 -8.30 32.29 7.85
CA LEU A 407 -9.33 32.55 6.84
C LEU A 407 -9.12 33.92 6.20
N SER A 408 -9.44 34.06 4.92
CA SER A 408 -9.39 35.34 4.21
C SER A 408 -10.54 35.47 3.21
N PRO A 409 -11.45 36.45 3.38
CA PRO A 409 -11.68 37.27 4.59
C PRO A 409 -12.29 36.46 5.75
N GLU A 410 -12.33 37.02 6.97
CA GLU A 410 -13.00 36.40 8.14
C GLU A 410 -14.52 36.68 8.20
N SER A 411 -15.04 37.52 7.31
CA SER A 411 -16.48 37.76 7.14
C SER A 411 -16.77 38.18 5.72
N LEU A 412 -17.94 37.81 5.21
CA LEU A 412 -18.40 38.20 3.88
C LEU A 412 -19.93 38.29 3.84
N THR A 413 -20.44 39.19 2.99
CA THR A 413 -21.88 39.34 2.75
C THR A 413 -22.36 38.36 1.69
N THR A 414 -23.53 37.76 1.90
CA THR A 414 -24.13 36.81 0.96
C THR A 414 -24.54 37.46 -0.37
N ASP A 415 -24.29 36.76 -1.47
CA ASP A 415 -24.67 37.18 -2.82
C ASP A 415 -26.16 36.92 -3.12
N SER A 416 -26.59 37.03 -4.39
CA SER A 416 -27.99 36.78 -4.79
C SER A 416 -28.44 35.32 -4.61
N ASN A 417 -27.51 34.38 -4.51
CA ASN A 417 -27.76 32.95 -4.26
C ASN A 417 -27.66 32.62 -2.76
N GLY A 418 -27.41 33.62 -1.90
CA GLY A 418 -27.25 33.41 -0.47
C GLY A 418 -25.85 32.90 -0.10
N GLU A 419 -24.86 33.03 -0.98
CA GLU A 419 -23.53 32.44 -0.82
C GLU A 419 -22.52 33.47 -0.30
N ALA A 420 -21.69 33.06 0.65
CA ALA A 420 -20.53 33.78 1.15
C ALA A 420 -19.30 32.85 1.07
N VAL A 421 -18.32 33.18 0.21
CA VAL A 421 -17.14 32.34 -0.05
C VAL A 421 -15.88 32.98 0.53
N VAL A 422 -15.13 32.25 1.34
CA VAL A 422 -13.84 32.66 1.91
C VAL A 422 -12.76 31.61 1.65
N THR A 423 -11.49 31.97 1.72
CA THR A 423 -10.38 31.02 1.56
C THR A 423 -9.82 30.62 2.91
N LEU A 424 -9.69 29.31 3.17
CA LEU A 424 -8.95 28.75 4.31
C LEU A 424 -7.56 28.33 3.86
N THR A 425 -6.51 28.82 4.52
CA THR A 425 -5.12 28.39 4.31
C THR A 425 -4.60 27.70 5.57
N LEU A 426 -4.03 26.49 5.45
CA LEU A 426 -3.47 25.74 6.58
C LEU A 426 -1.95 25.61 6.45
N ASN A 427 -1.20 26.31 7.32
CA ASN A 427 0.26 26.33 7.31
C ASN A 427 0.90 25.13 8.01
N TYR A 428 0.14 24.41 8.85
CA TYR A 428 0.63 23.26 9.62
C TYR A 428 -0.33 22.08 9.54
N ALA A 429 0.22 20.87 9.55
CA ALA A 429 -0.56 19.63 9.55
C ALA A 429 -1.44 19.55 10.81
N GLY A 430 -2.67 19.05 10.64
CA GLY A 430 -3.67 19.03 11.70
C GLY A 430 -5.09 18.99 11.16
N THR A 431 -6.08 19.32 11.97
CA THR A 431 -7.46 19.43 11.51
C THR A 431 -8.07 20.65 12.19
N VAL A 432 -8.70 21.51 11.40
CA VAL A 432 -9.43 22.68 11.90
C VAL A 432 -10.92 22.50 11.67
N LYS A 433 -11.72 23.09 12.56
CA LYS A 433 -13.15 23.27 12.38
C LYS A 433 -13.42 24.71 11.99
N VAL A 434 -13.93 24.90 10.78
CA VAL A 434 -14.40 26.21 10.30
C VAL A 434 -15.86 26.38 10.71
N THR A 435 -16.16 27.40 11.49
CA THR A 435 -17.51 27.78 11.88
C THR A 435 -17.94 28.99 11.08
N ALA A 436 -19.07 28.89 10.36
CA ALA A 436 -19.72 30.02 9.71
C ALA A 436 -20.98 30.38 10.51
N SER A 437 -21.12 31.64 10.95
CA SER A 437 -22.28 32.10 11.74
C SER A 437 -22.92 33.36 11.21
N TRP A 438 -24.23 33.46 11.38
CA TRP A 438 -25.04 34.65 11.09
C TRP A 438 -25.93 34.98 12.28
N ILE A 439 -26.08 36.27 12.55
CA ILE A 439 -26.94 36.79 13.61
C ILE A 439 -28.11 37.50 12.96
N ALA A 440 -29.31 36.97 13.17
CA ALA A 440 -30.55 37.54 12.69
C ALA A 440 -30.84 38.93 13.31
N GLY A 441 -31.69 39.71 12.65
CA GLY A 441 -32.10 41.04 13.14
C GLY A 441 -32.79 41.04 14.52
N ASP A 442 -33.29 39.89 14.98
CA ASP A 442 -33.86 39.71 16.33
C ASP A 442 -32.83 39.25 17.38
N GLY A 443 -31.56 39.08 16.98
CA GLY A 443 -30.45 38.65 17.83
C GLY A 443 -30.23 37.14 17.91
N THR A 444 -31.01 36.34 17.19
CA THR A 444 -30.81 34.88 17.12
C THR A 444 -29.55 34.55 16.30
N GLU A 445 -28.63 33.77 16.86
CA GLU A 445 -27.45 33.26 16.14
C GLU A 445 -27.72 31.86 15.59
N VAL A 446 -27.37 31.65 14.32
CA VAL A 446 -27.34 30.34 13.67
C VAL A 446 -25.98 30.13 13.03
N PHE A 447 -25.49 28.90 13.06
CA PHE A 447 -24.16 28.56 12.58
C PHE A 447 -24.09 27.13 12.07
N ASP A 448 -23.09 26.86 11.25
CA ASP A 448 -22.71 25.51 10.84
C ASP A 448 -21.19 25.35 10.85
N ILE A 449 -20.72 24.10 10.87
CA ILE A 449 -19.31 23.76 11.04
C ILE A 449 -18.88 22.73 9.98
N VAL A 450 -17.78 23.01 9.28
CA VAL A 450 -17.07 22.06 8.42
C VAL A 450 -15.67 21.77 8.98
N SER A 451 -15.22 20.52 8.92
CA SER A 451 -13.86 20.14 9.32
C SER A 451 -12.97 19.97 8.10
N VAL A 452 -11.80 20.61 8.10
CA VAL A 452 -10.79 20.49 7.04
C VAL A 452 -9.52 19.92 7.65
N SER A 453 -9.03 18.83 7.06
CA SER A 453 -7.78 18.17 7.46
C SER A 453 -6.61 18.71 6.63
N CYS A 454 -5.49 18.98 7.28
CA CYS A 454 -4.23 19.34 6.65
C CYS A 454 -3.23 18.22 6.87
N ARG A 455 -2.63 17.71 5.78
CA ARG A 455 -1.59 16.68 5.83
C ARG A 455 -0.30 17.18 5.19
N SER A 456 0.82 16.72 5.73
CA SER A 456 2.12 17.00 5.14
C SER A 456 2.46 15.98 4.04
N HIS A 457 3.37 16.35 3.14
CA HIS A 457 3.95 15.45 2.15
C HIS A 457 4.99 14.54 2.82
N ASN A 458 5.42 13.47 2.16
CA ASN A 458 6.39 12.53 2.71
C ASN A 458 7.64 12.47 1.85
N LEU A 459 8.81 12.58 2.49
CA LEU A 459 10.11 12.40 1.86
C LEU A 459 10.83 11.22 2.50
N TYR A 460 11.00 10.14 1.74
CA TYR A 460 11.71 8.94 2.19
C TYR A 460 13.11 8.90 1.59
N VAL A 461 14.14 8.77 2.43
CA VAL A 461 15.54 8.83 2.00
C VAL A 461 16.24 7.51 2.33
N TRP A 462 17.00 6.98 1.37
CA TRP A 462 17.83 5.78 1.57
C TRP A 462 19.12 5.85 0.76
N SER A 463 20.03 4.90 0.99
CA SER A 463 21.33 4.83 0.31
C SER A 463 21.61 3.43 -0.22
N GLU A 464 22.27 3.37 -1.38
CA GLU A 464 22.77 2.12 -1.96
C GLU A 464 24.23 2.27 -2.44
N PRO A 465 25.18 1.49 -1.87
CA PRO A 465 25.04 0.68 -0.66
C PRO A 465 25.01 1.53 0.62
N ILE A 466 24.44 0.99 1.70
CA ILE A 466 24.42 1.64 3.03
C ILE A 466 25.78 1.58 3.76
N THR A 467 26.66 0.67 3.36
CA THR A 467 28.02 0.57 3.88
C THR A 467 29.02 0.75 2.76
N ILE A 468 29.93 1.71 2.93
CA ILE A 468 31.03 1.96 2.00
C ILE A 468 32.38 1.91 2.71
N THR A 469 33.45 1.66 1.96
CA THR A 469 34.82 1.77 2.45
C THR A 469 35.37 3.16 2.21
N GLU A 470 36.44 3.52 2.92
CA GLU A 470 37.24 4.71 2.60
C GLU A 470 37.58 4.79 1.10
N GLY A 471 37.35 5.96 0.49
CA GLY A 471 37.47 6.19 -0.95
C GLY A 471 36.28 5.68 -1.79
N GLY A 472 35.28 5.06 -1.18
CA GLY A 472 34.08 4.55 -1.83
C GLY A 472 33.00 5.62 -2.04
N SER A 473 31.96 5.22 -2.79
CA SER A 473 30.80 6.06 -3.10
C SER A 473 29.49 5.31 -2.87
N ALA A 474 28.43 6.03 -2.51
CA ALA A 474 27.06 5.54 -2.41
C ALA A 474 26.11 6.45 -3.19
N THR A 475 25.04 5.88 -3.73
CA THR A 475 23.94 6.67 -4.30
C THR A 475 22.90 6.90 -3.22
N ILE A 476 22.57 8.16 -2.95
CA ILE A 476 21.50 8.57 -2.05
C ILE A 476 20.25 8.79 -2.90
N TYR A 477 19.15 8.19 -2.50
CA TYR A 477 17.85 8.37 -3.13
C TYR A 477 16.90 9.06 -2.16
N ALA A 478 16.02 9.90 -2.70
CA ALA A 478 14.92 10.51 -1.99
C ALA A 478 13.63 10.35 -2.81
N GLU A 479 12.64 9.67 -2.25
CA GLU A 479 11.30 9.49 -2.84
C GLU A 479 10.34 10.50 -2.21
N LEU A 480 9.80 11.39 -3.04
CA LEU A 480 8.79 12.37 -2.64
C LEU A 480 7.40 11.86 -3.03
N LYS A 481 6.54 11.70 -2.03
CA LYS A 481 5.12 11.41 -2.20
C LYS A 481 4.27 12.53 -1.63
N ASP A 482 3.16 12.81 -2.30
CA ASP A 482 2.18 13.74 -1.78
C ASP A 482 1.42 13.17 -0.58
N PHE A 483 0.52 13.98 -0.03
CA PHE A 483 -0.28 13.58 1.11
C PHE A 483 -1.31 12.47 0.79
N ASN A 484 -1.59 12.20 -0.49
CA ASN A 484 -2.42 11.10 -0.98
C ASN A 484 -1.59 9.81 -1.20
N GLY A 485 -0.26 9.93 -1.20
CA GLY A 485 0.68 8.83 -1.46
C GLY A 485 1.11 8.71 -2.91
N ASP A 486 0.72 9.66 -3.77
CA ASP A 486 1.08 9.71 -5.17
C ASP A 486 2.48 10.32 -5.36
N TYR A 487 3.17 9.93 -6.43
CA TYR A 487 4.52 10.39 -6.71
C TYR A 487 4.52 11.85 -7.18
N VAL A 488 5.34 12.68 -6.53
CA VAL A 488 5.50 14.09 -6.91
C VAL A 488 6.68 14.22 -7.86
N VAL A 489 6.40 14.56 -9.12
CA VAL A 489 7.37 14.55 -10.22
C VAL A 489 7.91 15.94 -10.53
N SER A 490 9.14 16.01 -11.05
CA SER A 490 9.81 17.27 -11.47
C SER A 490 10.03 18.29 -10.35
N GLU A 491 10.04 17.85 -9.10
CA GLU A 491 10.25 18.70 -7.93
C GLU A 491 11.70 18.67 -7.46
N THR A 492 12.16 19.76 -6.85
CA THR A 492 13.57 19.90 -6.45
C THR A 492 13.80 19.39 -5.04
N ILE A 493 14.65 18.36 -4.89
CA ILE A 493 15.15 17.88 -3.60
C ILE A 493 16.58 18.37 -3.40
N ASN A 494 16.83 19.02 -2.26
CA ASN A 494 18.16 19.41 -1.82
C ASN A 494 18.74 18.36 -0.89
N PHE A 495 19.92 17.85 -1.21
CA PHE A 495 20.74 16.99 -0.37
C PHE A 495 21.84 17.82 0.28
N SER A 496 22.07 17.60 1.57
CA SER A 496 23.08 18.32 2.34
C SER A 496 23.80 17.41 3.32
N ILE A 497 25.06 17.73 3.54
CA ILE A 497 25.95 17.02 4.45
C ILE A 497 26.77 18.02 5.27
N SER A 498 26.99 17.73 6.55
CA SER A 498 27.70 18.65 7.45
C SER A 498 29.14 18.21 7.72
N GLN A 499 29.44 16.92 7.59
CA GLN A 499 30.71 16.28 7.89
C GLN A 499 31.84 16.80 6.98
N ASP A 500 33.06 16.95 7.52
CA ASP A 500 34.16 17.65 6.85
C ASP A 500 34.89 16.85 5.77
N ASN A 501 34.81 15.51 5.77
CA ASN A 501 35.51 14.65 4.80
C ASN A 501 34.58 13.85 3.87
N CYS A 502 33.33 14.28 3.77
CA CYS A 502 32.30 13.69 2.91
C CYS A 502 31.78 14.77 1.97
N TYR A 503 31.66 14.43 0.68
CA TYR A 503 31.26 15.38 -0.35
C TYR A 503 30.36 14.70 -1.38
N PHE A 504 29.47 15.47 -1.99
CA PHE A 504 28.78 15.07 -3.21
C PHE A 504 29.71 15.26 -4.42
N GLU A 505 29.20 14.96 -5.61
CA GLU A 505 29.88 15.25 -6.87
C GLU A 505 30.43 16.69 -6.91
N ASN A 506 31.54 16.88 -7.62
CA ASN A 506 32.24 18.17 -7.75
C ASN A 506 32.78 18.77 -6.42
N ASN A 507 32.90 17.96 -5.35
CA ASN A 507 33.35 18.39 -4.02
C ASN A 507 32.41 19.40 -3.34
N GLU A 508 31.10 19.32 -3.59
CA GLU A 508 30.09 20.17 -2.94
C GLU A 508 29.53 19.51 -1.66
N LYS A 509 29.19 20.33 -0.65
CA LYS A 509 28.50 19.86 0.58
C LYS A 509 26.97 19.90 0.46
N THR A 510 26.46 20.47 -0.62
CA THR A 510 25.03 20.57 -0.93
C THR A 510 24.84 20.39 -2.42
N ILE A 511 23.88 19.57 -2.82
CA ILE A 511 23.52 19.37 -4.23
C ILE A 511 22.00 19.28 -4.34
N SER A 512 21.45 19.62 -5.51
CA SER A 512 20.03 19.50 -5.78
C SER A 512 19.78 18.58 -6.96
N SER A 513 18.67 17.84 -6.92
CA SER A 513 18.26 16.94 -7.99
C SER A 513 16.74 16.98 -8.12
N PHE A 514 16.22 16.62 -9.30
CA PHE A 514 14.78 16.63 -9.58
C PHE A 514 14.19 15.23 -9.41
N THR A 515 12.98 15.16 -8.90
CA THR A 515 12.23 13.90 -8.84
C THR A 515 11.83 13.46 -10.25
N ASP A 516 12.02 12.18 -10.54
CA ASP A 516 11.62 11.57 -11.81
C ASP A 516 10.13 11.19 -11.83
N ILE A 517 9.70 10.37 -12.80
CA ILE A 517 8.31 9.89 -12.92
C ILE A 517 7.85 8.99 -11.77
N SER A 518 8.80 8.45 -11.00
CA SER A 518 8.55 7.64 -9.81
C SER A 518 8.71 8.47 -8.53
N GLY A 519 8.80 9.79 -8.64
CA GLY A 519 9.00 10.68 -7.50
C GLY A 519 10.39 10.58 -6.88
N ILE A 520 11.38 9.98 -7.56
CA ILE A 520 12.71 9.73 -6.99
C ILE A 520 13.70 10.77 -7.51
N ALA A 521 14.37 11.46 -6.59
CA ALA A 521 15.58 12.24 -6.84
C ALA A 521 16.79 11.47 -6.29
N PHE A 522 17.95 11.62 -6.91
CA PHE A 522 19.18 10.97 -6.41
C PHE A 522 20.40 11.90 -6.45
N ALA A 523 21.37 11.60 -5.60
CA ALA A 523 22.67 12.25 -5.52
C ALA A 523 23.77 11.24 -5.21
N ILE A 524 24.97 11.39 -5.80
CA ILE A 524 26.11 10.51 -5.52
C ILE A 524 26.97 11.12 -4.41
N LEU A 525 27.13 10.38 -3.31
CA LEU A 525 27.99 10.71 -2.18
C LEU A 525 29.33 9.98 -2.32
N THR A 526 30.44 10.70 -2.16
CA THR A 526 31.80 10.14 -2.09
C THR A 526 32.41 10.45 -0.73
N ILE A 527 33.00 9.43 -0.08
CA ILE A 527 33.67 9.61 1.22
C ILE A 527 35.17 9.38 1.04
N ASN A 528 35.96 10.43 1.26
CA ASN A 528 37.41 10.38 1.11
C ASN A 528 38.12 9.73 2.30
N THR A 529 37.66 10.01 3.52
CA THR A 529 38.18 9.42 4.75
C THR A 529 37.04 9.12 5.72
N CYS A 530 37.08 7.96 6.38
CA CYS A 530 36.11 7.59 7.41
C CYS A 530 36.44 8.33 8.72
N SER A 531 36.21 9.63 8.77
CA SER A 531 36.58 10.48 9.91
C SER A 531 35.40 10.91 10.80
N ALA A 532 34.18 10.45 10.52
CA ALA A 532 33.02 10.81 11.33
C ALA A 532 33.09 10.10 12.70
N GLU A 533 32.61 10.76 13.76
CA GLU A 533 32.44 10.13 15.08
C GLU A 533 31.59 8.84 14.88
N ASN A 534 32.17 7.69 15.19
CA ASN A 534 31.58 6.35 15.03
C ASN A 534 31.49 5.79 13.60
N GLY A 535 32.08 6.44 12.58
CA GLY A 535 32.05 5.94 11.20
C GLY A 535 30.67 6.05 10.54
N ILE A 536 29.81 6.96 11.02
CA ILE A 536 28.47 7.21 10.45
C ILE A 536 28.42 8.61 9.83
N THR A 537 27.91 8.68 8.62
CA THR A 537 27.70 9.91 7.87
C THR A 537 26.22 10.07 7.57
N THR A 538 25.59 11.11 8.11
CA THR A 538 24.17 11.43 7.87
C THR A 538 24.02 12.38 6.69
N VAL A 539 23.22 12.00 5.70
CA VAL A 539 22.77 12.90 4.62
C VAL A 539 21.35 13.35 4.91
N LEU A 540 21.13 14.66 4.89
CA LEU A 540 19.81 15.27 5.02
C LEU A 540 19.28 15.63 3.63
N ALA A 541 18.06 15.23 3.31
CA ALA A 541 17.33 15.68 2.13
C ALA A 541 16.13 16.54 2.55
N ASN A 542 15.82 17.59 1.79
CA ASN A 542 14.62 18.42 1.98
C ASN A 542 14.01 18.81 0.64
N TRP A 543 12.68 18.85 0.58
CA TRP A 543 11.96 19.34 -0.59
C TRP A 543 11.96 20.87 -0.62
N LEU A 544 12.43 21.48 -1.72
CA LEU A 544 12.66 22.93 -1.80
C LEU A 544 11.39 23.78 -1.59
N TYR A 545 10.21 23.24 -1.92
CA TYR A 545 8.93 23.92 -1.70
C TYR A 545 8.60 24.03 -0.20
N ASP A 546 8.97 23.01 0.59
CA ASP A 546 8.74 22.98 2.03
C ASP A 546 9.95 22.40 2.83
N PRO A 547 11.08 23.14 2.87
CA PRO A 547 12.35 22.59 3.31
C PRO A 547 12.46 22.40 4.83
N GLU A 548 11.53 22.95 5.60
CA GLU A 548 11.52 22.88 7.07
C GLU A 548 10.72 21.68 7.60
N GLU A 549 9.77 21.16 6.82
CA GLU A 549 8.81 20.14 7.28
C GLU A 549 8.89 18.85 6.45
N VAL A 550 9.14 18.96 5.13
CA VAL A 550 9.28 17.80 4.25
C VAL A 550 10.76 17.49 4.10
N LEU A 551 11.31 16.88 5.16
CA LEU A 551 12.70 16.46 5.28
C LEU A 551 12.80 14.96 5.53
N GLY A 552 13.94 14.39 5.14
CA GLY A 552 14.29 13.01 5.45
C GLY A 552 15.80 12.87 5.54
N ASP A 553 16.25 11.81 6.17
CA ASP A 553 17.66 11.57 6.40
C ASP A 553 18.03 10.10 6.22
N VAL A 554 19.31 9.87 5.92
CA VAL A 554 19.88 8.53 5.89
C VAL A 554 21.27 8.54 6.49
N ASP A 555 21.53 7.54 7.33
CA ASP A 555 22.85 7.26 7.88
C ASP A 555 23.60 6.25 7.01
N ILE A 556 24.79 6.63 6.55
CA ILE A 556 25.71 5.79 5.77
C ILE A 556 26.86 5.36 6.69
N ILE A 557 27.20 4.07 6.65
CA ILE A 557 28.30 3.50 7.44
C ILE A 557 29.58 3.51 6.59
N CYS A 558 30.61 4.19 7.08
CA CYS A 558 31.95 4.20 6.48
C CYS A 558 32.87 3.26 7.27
N THR A 559 33.51 2.34 6.57
CA THR A 559 34.52 1.42 7.13
C THR A 559 35.90 1.74 6.58
N ASN A 560 36.94 1.67 7.42
CA ASN A 560 38.31 1.91 6.97
C ASN A 560 38.71 0.92 5.87
N ALA A 561 39.58 1.36 4.95
CA ALA A 561 40.14 0.46 3.94
C ALA A 561 40.90 -0.72 4.62
N PRO A 562 40.81 -1.94 4.08
CA PRO A 562 41.56 -3.07 4.62
C PRO A 562 43.06 -2.86 4.42
N ILE A 563 43.84 -3.03 5.48
CA ILE A 563 45.30 -2.97 5.45
C ILE A 563 45.82 -4.36 5.09
N TYR A 564 46.48 -4.48 3.95
CA TYR A 564 47.19 -5.69 3.56
C TYR A 564 48.64 -5.62 4.04
N GLN A 565 49.17 -6.72 4.56
CA GLN A 565 50.58 -6.87 4.88
C GLN A 565 51.13 -8.11 4.18
N VAL A 566 52.18 -7.93 3.38
CA VAL A 566 52.87 -8.99 2.62
C VAL A 566 54.21 -9.28 3.28
N ASP A 567 54.44 -10.54 3.67
CA ASP A 567 55.76 -11.02 4.12
C ASP A 567 56.25 -12.11 3.18
N ILE A 568 57.42 -11.93 2.55
CA ILE A 568 58.00 -12.91 1.63
C ILE A 568 59.06 -13.77 2.32
N SER A 569 59.09 -15.07 1.98
CA SER A 569 60.02 -16.03 2.57
C SER A 569 60.45 -17.10 1.56
N ALA A 570 61.60 -17.70 1.80
CA ALA A 570 62.12 -18.84 1.05
C ALA A 570 62.89 -19.76 1.99
N ASP A 571 62.87 -21.07 1.72
CA ASP A 571 63.57 -22.05 2.56
C ASP A 571 65.10 -21.92 2.48
N LYS A 572 65.61 -21.31 1.39
CA LYS A 572 67.02 -21.00 1.17
C LYS A 572 67.16 -19.70 0.39
N THR A 573 68.20 -18.93 0.68
CA THR A 573 68.58 -17.71 -0.07
C THR A 573 69.78 -17.92 -0.98
N THR A 574 70.45 -19.08 -0.88
CA THR A 574 71.57 -19.49 -1.74
C THR A 574 71.29 -20.89 -2.28
N ILE A 575 71.40 -21.06 -3.60
CA ILE A 575 71.11 -22.30 -4.31
C ILE A 575 72.31 -22.75 -5.17
N SER A 576 72.45 -24.05 -5.44
CA SER A 576 73.43 -24.56 -6.40
C SER A 576 72.95 -24.38 -7.85
N ALA A 577 73.87 -24.43 -8.82
CA ALA A 577 73.53 -24.32 -10.24
C ALA A 577 72.53 -25.42 -10.67
N GLY A 578 71.38 -25.00 -11.19
CA GLY A 578 70.29 -25.89 -11.60
C GLY A 578 69.34 -26.34 -10.47
N GLU A 579 69.57 -25.92 -9.22
CA GLU A 579 68.62 -26.10 -8.13
C GLU A 579 67.44 -25.10 -8.25
N THR A 580 66.25 -25.51 -7.83
CA THR A 580 65.05 -24.67 -7.77
C THR A 580 64.68 -24.38 -6.32
N VAL A 581 64.06 -23.24 -6.04
CA VAL A 581 63.60 -22.88 -4.68
C VAL A 581 62.17 -22.36 -4.69
N ASN A 582 61.39 -22.75 -3.68
CA ASN A 582 60.06 -22.21 -3.47
C ASN A 582 60.15 -20.85 -2.76
N ILE A 583 59.46 -19.86 -3.30
CA ILE A 583 59.31 -18.52 -2.72
C ILE A 583 57.83 -18.38 -2.33
N THR A 584 57.58 -18.10 -1.06
CA THR A 584 56.23 -18.01 -0.50
C THR A 584 55.99 -16.62 0.08
N ALA A 585 54.96 -15.94 -0.42
CA ALA A 585 54.42 -14.75 0.21
C ALA A 585 53.28 -15.14 1.15
N THR A 586 53.31 -14.66 2.39
CA THR A 586 52.22 -14.76 3.35
C THR A 586 51.52 -13.41 3.43
N LEU A 587 50.20 -13.40 3.28
CA LEU A 587 49.38 -12.20 3.28
C LEU A 587 48.45 -12.20 4.50
N THR A 588 48.44 -11.10 5.23
CA THR A 588 47.36 -10.80 6.20
C THR A 588 46.50 -9.64 5.70
N LYS A 589 45.20 -9.71 5.97
CA LYS A 589 44.23 -8.63 5.76
C LYS A 589 43.73 -8.19 7.12
N ASN A 590 44.00 -6.94 7.49
CA ASN A 590 43.73 -6.40 8.84
C ASN A 590 44.34 -7.24 9.98
N GLY A 591 45.47 -7.91 9.72
CA GLY A 591 46.14 -8.79 10.68
C GLY A 591 45.72 -10.27 10.64
N ASP A 592 44.65 -10.61 9.91
CA ASP A 592 44.16 -11.99 9.78
C ASP A 592 44.58 -12.66 8.46
N LEU A 593 44.95 -13.94 8.52
CA LEU A 593 45.28 -14.73 7.33
C LEU A 593 44.03 -14.91 6.45
N THR A 594 44.13 -14.56 5.17
CA THR A 594 42.98 -14.53 4.25
C THR A 594 43.30 -15.25 2.93
N SER A 595 42.44 -16.20 2.56
CA SER A 595 42.52 -16.97 1.32
C SER A 595 41.88 -16.27 0.14
N GLY A 596 42.33 -16.57 -1.09
CA GLY A 596 41.71 -16.13 -2.33
C GLY A 596 42.14 -14.74 -2.81
N ILE A 597 43.12 -14.11 -2.19
CA ILE A 597 43.66 -12.81 -2.63
C ILE A 597 44.80 -13.05 -3.61
N GLU A 598 44.82 -12.33 -4.73
CA GLU A 598 45.88 -12.43 -5.73
C GLU A 598 47.16 -11.72 -5.28
N VAL A 599 48.29 -12.43 -5.32
CA VAL A 599 49.65 -11.93 -5.06
C VAL A 599 50.45 -12.03 -6.35
N THR A 600 51.04 -10.93 -6.79
CA THR A 600 51.87 -10.88 -8.01
C THR A 600 53.35 -10.92 -7.65
N PHE A 601 54.05 -11.92 -8.17
CA PHE A 601 55.50 -12.07 -8.02
C PHE A 601 56.22 -11.54 -9.25
N SER A 602 57.25 -10.73 -9.04
CA SER A 602 58.09 -10.17 -10.10
C SER A 602 59.58 -10.35 -9.80
N LEU A 603 60.39 -10.39 -10.86
CA LEU A 603 61.84 -10.44 -10.79
C LEU A 603 62.44 -9.08 -11.19
N ASN A 604 63.55 -8.69 -10.56
CA ASN A 604 64.38 -7.61 -11.09
C ASN A 604 65.20 -8.15 -12.28
N ASP A 605 64.92 -7.67 -13.48
CA ASP A 605 65.14 -8.34 -14.77
C ASP A 605 66.61 -8.48 -15.25
N TYR A 606 67.52 -9.01 -14.42
CA TYR A 606 68.97 -9.06 -14.68
C TYR A 606 69.53 -10.47 -14.96
N THR A 607 68.69 -11.51 -14.99
CA THR A 607 69.13 -12.91 -15.13
C THR A 607 68.17 -13.72 -16.01
N ASN A 608 68.55 -14.94 -16.42
CA ASN A 608 67.65 -15.86 -17.14
C ASN A 608 66.66 -16.61 -16.20
N ALA A 609 66.51 -16.16 -14.95
CA ALA A 609 65.66 -16.80 -13.97
C ALA A 609 64.17 -16.73 -14.35
N LYS A 610 63.42 -17.73 -13.91
CA LYS A 610 61.98 -17.89 -14.19
C LYS A 610 61.20 -18.20 -12.93
N LEU A 611 59.96 -17.73 -12.88
CA LEU A 611 58.98 -18.06 -11.85
C LEU A 611 57.98 -19.07 -12.44
N ASP A 612 57.80 -20.22 -11.80
CA ASP A 612 56.97 -21.34 -12.29
C ASP A 612 57.28 -21.74 -13.75
N GLY A 613 58.56 -21.68 -14.14
CA GLY A 613 59.00 -21.97 -15.52
C GLY A 613 58.59 -20.93 -16.56
N SER A 614 58.02 -19.80 -16.15
CA SER A 614 57.58 -18.69 -17.00
C SER A 614 58.40 -17.42 -16.77
N SER A 615 58.39 -16.49 -17.73
CA SER A 615 58.95 -15.15 -17.53
C SER A 615 58.14 -14.38 -16.49
N SER A 616 58.82 -13.55 -15.69
CA SER A 616 58.20 -12.61 -14.75
C SER A 616 57.27 -11.61 -15.48
N PRO A 617 56.14 -11.16 -14.87
CA PRO A 617 55.62 -11.53 -13.54
C PRO A 617 54.69 -12.77 -13.56
N VAL A 618 54.45 -13.37 -12.39
CA VAL A 618 53.51 -14.49 -12.18
C VAL A 618 52.59 -14.20 -11.00
N THR A 619 51.28 -14.37 -11.18
CA THR A 619 50.26 -14.12 -10.13
C THR A 619 49.70 -15.43 -9.58
N LYS A 620 49.52 -15.50 -8.25
CA LYS A 620 48.94 -16.65 -7.52
C LYS A 620 47.94 -16.16 -6.48
N SER A 621 46.83 -16.88 -6.29
CA SER A 621 45.91 -16.62 -5.18
C SER A 621 46.41 -17.25 -3.88
N THR A 622 46.17 -16.59 -2.75
CA THR A 622 46.48 -17.13 -1.42
C THR A 622 45.62 -18.36 -1.08
N ASP A 623 46.21 -19.34 -0.41
CA ASP A 623 45.52 -20.52 0.10
C ASP A 623 44.82 -20.26 1.46
N GLY A 624 44.29 -21.32 2.08
CA GLY A 624 43.60 -21.27 3.38
C GLY A 624 44.43 -20.72 4.55
N ASP A 625 45.75 -20.71 4.41
CA ASP A 625 46.69 -20.18 5.41
C ASP A 625 47.25 -18.81 4.99
N GLY A 626 46.64 -18.14 3.99
CA GLY A 626 47.05 -16.83 3.50
C GLY A 626 48.33 -16.85 2.66
N LYS A 627 48.74 -18.01 2.13
CA LYS A 627 50.03 -18.15 1.42
C LYS A 627 49.87 -18.29 -0.09
N ALA A 628 50.75 -17.61 -0.83
CA ALA A 628 50.92 -17.76 -2.26
C ALA A 628 52.37 -18.17 -2.55
N THR A 629 52.59 -19.23 -3.34
CA THR A 629 53.93 -19.78 -3.59
C THR A 629 54.23 -19.88 -5.08
N VAL A 630 55.45 -19.48 -5.46
CA VAL A 630 56.04 -19.64 -6.80
C VAL A 630 57.38 -20.37 -6.70
N VAL A 631 57.77 -21.06 -7.77
CA VAL A 631 59.04 -21.78 -7.87
C VAL A 631 60.03 -20.96 -8.70
N LEU A 632 61.14 -20.54 -8.10
CA LEU A 632 62.25 -19.91 -8.81
C LEU A 632 63.15 -20.97 -9.44
N SER A 633 63.45 -20.81 -10.73
CA SER A 633 64.26 -21.73 -11.54
C SER A 633 65.16 -20.97 -12.53
N ASP A 634 66.08 -21.67 -13.19
CA ASP A 634 66.95 -21.15 -14.26
C ASP A 634 67.88 -19.96 -13.85
N LEU A 635 68.16 -19.77 -12.57
CA LEU A 635 69.13 -18.76 -12.10
C LEU A 635 70.58 -19.19 -12.45
N PRO A 636 71.34 -18.43 -13.25
CA PRO A 636 72.69 -18.82 -13.65
C PRO A 636 73.69 -18.82 -12.47
N ALA A 637 74.69 -19.70 -12.55
CA ALA A 637 75.72 -19.83 -11.51
C ALA A 637 76.51 -18.52 -11.32
N GLY A 638 76.57 -18.02 -10.08
CA GLY A 638 77.23 -16.75 -9.74
C GLY A 638 76.33 -15.51 -9.81
N ASP A 639 75.10 -15.63 -10.33
CA ASP A 639 74.14 -14.52 -10.39
C ASP A 639 73.25 -14.46 -9.13
N SER A 640 72.59 -13.31 -8.94
CA SER A 640 71.54 -13.13 -7.95
C SER A 640 70.33 -12.40 -8.55
N VAL A 641 69.15 -12.67 -7.99
CA VAL A 641 67.89 -12.05 -8.41
C VAL A 641 67.06 -11.67 -7.17
N ILE A 642 66.34 -10.56 -7.27
CA ILE A 642 65.37 -10.09 -6.28
C ILE A 642 63.99 -10.51 -6.76
N VAL A 643 63.28 -11.26 -5.92
CA VAL A 643 61.88 -11.62 -6.10
C VAL A 643 61.04 -10.69 -5.24
N THR A 644 60.11 -9.96 -5.84
CA THR A 644 59.18 -9.07 -5.15
C THR A 644 57.77 -9.63 -5.24
N ALA A 645 57.06 -9.73 -4.11
CA ALA A 645 55.64 -10.05 -4.05
C ALA A 645 54.85 -8.79 -3.72
N GLU A 646 53.76 -8.54 -4.45
CA GLU A 646 52.89 -7.37 -4.28
C GLU A 646 51.42 -7.80 -4.20
N ALA A 647 50.69 -7.26 -3.21
CA ALA A 647 49.25 -7.43 -3.06
C ALA A 647 48.64 -6.27 -2.26
N GLY A 648 47.51 -5.74 -2.72
CA GLY A 648 46.74 -4.75 -1.95
C GLY A 648 47.47 -3.43 -1.67
N GLY A 649 48.50 -3.09 -2.46
CA GLY A 649 49.31 -1.88 -2.30
C GLY A 649 50.52 -2.03 -1.36
N ASP A 650 50.70 -3.20 -0.73
CA ASP A 650 51.90 -3.54 0.04
C ASP A 650 52.79 -4.51 -0.74
N SER A 651 54.09 -4.52 -0.44
CA SER A 651 55.06 -5.36 -1.12
C SER A 651 56.25 -5.72 -0.24
N ASP A 652 56.77 -6.92 -0.41
CA ASP A 652 58.01 -7.37 0.21
C ASP A 652 58.91 -8.09 -0.81
N SER A 653 60.22 -8.12 -0.55
CA SER A 653 61.21 -8.64 -1.50
C SER A 653 62.31 -9.47 -0.85
N ILE A 654 62.75 -10.52 -1.56
CA ILE A 654 63.82 -11.41 -1.12
C ILE A 654 64.86 -11.59 -2.22
N THR A 655 66.14 -11.63 -1.85
CA THR A 655 67.24 -11.88 -2.80
C THR A 655 67.66 -13.34 -2.74
N ILE A 656 67.71 -14.00 -3.90
CA ILE A 656 68.22 -15.36 -4.08
C ILE A 656 69.50 -15.31 -4.90
N SER A 657 70.55 -16.01 -4.46
CA SER A 657 71.86 -16.09 -5.14
C SER A 657 72.20 -17.53 -5.54
N CYS A 658 72.92 -17.70 -6.65
CA CYS A 658 73.40 -19.02 -7.09
C CYS A 658 74.91 -19.15 -6.89
N GLU A 659 75.36 -20.26 -6.30
CA GLU A 659 76.78 -20.51 -6.03
C GLU A 659 77.62 -20.66 -7.31
N LYS A 660 78.83 -20.10 -7.31
CA LYS A 660 79.82 -20.28 -8.39
C LYS A 660 80.76 -21.45 -8.03
N PRO A 661 80.91 -22.48 -8.89
CA PRO A 661 81.81 -23.60 -8.60
C PRO A 661 83.29 -23.19 -8.58
N GLU A 662 84.09 -23.75 -7.65
CA GLU A 662 85.53 -23.48 -7.50
C GLU A 662 86.36 -24.03 -8.68
N ILE A 663 87.45 -23.33 -9.04
CA ILE A 663 88.37 -23.75 -10.10
C ILE A 663 89.27 -24.91 -9.66
N THR A 664 89.56 -25.86 -10.56
CA THR A 664 90.46 -26.99 -10.29
C THR A 664 91.54 -27.10 -11.37
N ILE A 665 92.80 -27.28 -10.96
CA ILE A 665 93.93 -27.57 -11.86
C ILE A 665 94.53 -28.91 -11.45
N GLU A 666 94.57 -29.86 -12.38
CA GLU A 666 95.03 -31.22 -12.12
C GLU A 666 96.23 -31.59 -13.00
N LEU A 667 97.06 -32.50 -12.49
CA LEU A 667 98.21 -33.07 -13.20
C LEU A 667 97.74 -34.17 -14.14
N ILE A 668 98.18 -34.13 -15.40
CA ILE A 668 97.98 -35.27 -16.31
C ILE A 668 98.94 -36.38 -15.90
N ASP A 669 98.35 -37.54 -15.63
CA ASP A 669 99.07 -38.70 -15.12
C ASP A 669 100.21 -39.15 -16.07
N HIS A 670 101.36 -39.53 -15.50
CA HIS A 670 102.58 -39.92 -16.22
C HIS A 670 103.15 -38.89 -17.24
N SER A 671 102.75 -37.61 -17.17
CA SER A 671 103.24 -36.58 -18.09
C SER A 671 104.65 -36.05 -17.74
N GLN A 672 105.17 -36.41 -16.57
CA GLN A 672 106.39 -35.82 -16.01
C GLN A 672 107.64 -36.40 -16.66
N LYS A 673 108.54 -35.54 -17.15
CA LYS A 673 109.77 -35.95 -17.85
C LYS A 673 110.92 -35.03 -17.50
N HIS A 674 112.15 -35.54 -17.60
CA HIS A 674 113.38 -34.75 -17.46
C HIS A 674 114.31 -34.92 -18.66
N GLY A 675 115.19 -33.95 -18.90
CA GLY A 675 116.15 -33.98 -20.00
C GLY A 675 117.22 -32.90 -19.90
N ALA A 676 118.14 -32.88 -20.87
CA ALA A 676 119.14 -31.83 -21.02
C ALA A 676 118.90 -31.06 -22.33
N GLY A 677 118.91 -29.73 -22.26
CA GLY A 677 118.86 -28.83 -23.40
C GLY A 677 120.17 -28.80 -24.17
N SER A 678 120.15 -28.27 -25.40
CA SER A 678 121.34 -28.10 -26.24
C SER A 678 122.40 -27.15 -25.66
N ASP A 679 122.02 -26.35 -24.67
CA ASP A 679 122.86 -25.43 -23.89
C ASP A 679 123.45 -26.07 -22.62
N GLY A 680 123.21 -27.37 -22.39
CA GLY A 680 123.65 -28.10 -21.21
C GLY A 680 122.77 -27.90 -19.97
N LYS A 681 121.73 -27.06 -20.03
CA LYS A 681 120.79 -26.84 -18.92
C LYS A 681 119.84 -28.03 -18.75
N LYS A 682 119.43 -28.28 -17.52
CA LYS A 682 118.53 -29.39 -17.16
C LYS A 682 117.08 -28.91 -17.21
N GLN A 683 116.18 -29.77 -17.66
CA GLN A 683 114.79 -29.41 -17.93
C GLN A 683 113.85 -30.42 -17.29
N VAL A 684 112.75 -29.94 -16.72
CA VAL A 684 111.64 -30.73 -16.15
C VAL A 684 110.34 -30.30 -16.82
N TYR A 685 109.53 -31.26 -17.25
CA TYR A 685 108.27 -31.03 -17.95
C TYR A 685 107.14 -31.82 -17.28
N PHE A 686 105.94 -31.26 -17.25
CA PHE A 686 104.70 -31.97 -16.88
C PHE A 686 103.48 -31.26 -17.49
N ASN A 687 102.38 -31.98 -17.70
CA ASN A 687 101.17 -31.42 -18.29
C ASN A 687 100.05 -31.29 -17.26
N ILE A 688 99.21 -30.26 -17.42
CA ILE A 688 98.08 -29.96 -16.52
C ILE A 688 96.77 -29.80 -17.30
N ASN A 689 95.63 -30.09 -16.67
CA ASN A 689 94.29 -29.75 -17.14
C ASN A 689 93.65 -28.70 -16.23
N VAL A 690 92.86 -27.80 -16.83
CA VAL A 690 92.12 -26.76 -16.11
C VAL A 690 90.63 -27.05 -16.20
N LEU A 691 89.96 -27.20 -15.06
CA LEU A 691 88.55 -27.58 -14.95
C LEU A 691 87.73 -26.48 -14.25
N ASN A 692 86.40 -26.55 -14.41
CA ASN A 692 85.38 -25.68 -13.82
C ASN A 692 85.34 -24.22 -14.31
N SER A 693 86.46 -23.50 -14.34
CA SER A 693 86.55 -22.08 -14.77
C SER A 693 87.87 -21.76 -15.49
N ASN A 694 87.89 -20.68 -16.28
CA ASN A 694 89.14 -20.07 -16.75
C ASN A 694 89.88 -19.43 -15.57
N ILE A 695 91.21 -19.30 -15.66
CA ILE A 695 92.00 -18.52 -14.71
C ILE A 695 93.17 -17.81 -15.34
N ASP A 696 93.29 -16.55 -14.97
CA ASP A 696 94.47 -15.73 -15.22
C ASP A 696 95.53 -16.05 -14.17
N LEU A 697 96.77 -16.33 -14.57
CA LEU A 697 97.87 -16.61 -13.65
C LEU A 697 98.92 -15.51 -13.69
N LYS A 698 99.41 -15.14 -12.50
CA LYS A 698 100.56 -14.23 -12.32
C LYS A 698 101.70 -14.87 -11.56
N GLN A 699 101.37 -15.84 -10.70
CA GLN A 699 102.29 -16.41 -9.74
C GLN A 699 102.12 -17.91 -9.61
N MET A 700 103.25 -18.59 -9.41
CA MET A 700 103.30 -20.01 -9.11
C MET A 700 104.34 -20.25 -8.02
N LYS A 701 104.01 -21.09 -7.04
CA LYS A 701 104.97 -21.58 -6.06
C LYS A 701 105.47 -22.94 -6.49
N ILE A 702 106.78 -23.05 -6.64
CA ILE A 702 107.43 -24.28 -7.11
C ILE A 702 108.37 -24.75 -6.00
N VAL A 703 108.09 -25.93 -5.47
CA VAL A 703 108.87 -26.56 -4.40
C VAL A 703 109.37 -27.91 -4.89
N TRP A 704 110.63 -28.23 -4.65
CA TRP A 704 111.22 -29.55 -4.87
C TRP A 704 112.00 -30.04 -3.64
N GLN A 705 112.31 -31.32 -3.54
CA GLN A 705 113.07 -31.87 -2.41
C GLN A 705 114.58 -31.52 -2.51
N SER A 706 115.15 -30.95 -1.45
CA SER A 706 116.59 -30.62 -1.38
C SER A 706 117.45 -31.83 -1.02
N SER A 707 118.64 -31.97 -1.61
CA SER A 707 119.65 -32.99 -1.25
C SER A 707 120.63 -32.42 -0.22
N GLU A 708 120.81 -33.07 0.93
CA GLU A 708 121.67 -32.61 2.05
C GLU A 708 123.17 -32.41 1.72
N LYS A 709 123.61 -32.67 0.49
CA LYS A 709 125.02 -32.58 0.05
C LYS A 709 125.33 -31.46 -0.95
N ASP A 710 124.34 -30.67 -1.35
CA ASP A 710 124.54 -29.56 -2.28
C ASP A 710 124.40 -28.21 -1.55
N SER A 711 125.37 -27.31 -1.72
CA SER A 711 125.29 -25.95 -1.20
C SER A 711 124.03 -25.27 -1.74
N GLU A 712 123.28 -24.56 -0.88
CA GLU A 712 121.99 -23.88 -1.16
C GLU A 712 121.98 -22.99 -2.41
N ASP A 713 123.15 -22.62 -2.95
CA ASP A 713 123.29 -21.78 -4.13
C ASP A 713 123.27 -22.50 -5.50
N SER A 714 123.20 -23.84 -5.56
CA SER A 714 123.51 -24.54 -6.82
C SER A 714 122.32 -25.06 -7.64
N GLU A 715 121.12 -25.15 -7.06
CA GLU A 715 119.88 -25.54 -7.77
C GLU A 715 118.93 -24.36 -7.89
N ARG A 716 118.98 -23.65 -9.02
CA ARG A 716 118.14 -22.46 -9.26
C ARG A 716 117.28 -22.65 -10.50
N LEU A 717 116.01 -22.27 -10.42
CA LEU A 717 115.09 -22.23 -11.56
C LEU A 717 115.42 -20.98 -12.39
N ASN A 718 115.91 -21.18 -13.61
CA ASN A 718 116.31 -20.09 -14.50
C ASN A 718 115.17 -19.62 -15.38
N ASP A 719 114.41 -20.56 -15.96
CA ASP A 719 113.29 -20.24 -16.84
C ASP A 719 112.09 -21.13 -16.54
N LEU A 720 110.89 -20.56 -16.64
CA LEU A 720 109.61 -21.29 -16.64
C LEU A 720 108.89 -20.98 -17.94
N LEU A 721 108.39 -22.02 -18.60
CA LEU A 721 107.57 -21.90 -19.81
C LEU A 721 106.25 -22.62 -19.60
N ILE A 722 105.19 -22.08 -20.20
CA ILE A 722 103.87 -22.70 -20.31
C ILE A 722 103.53 -22.78 -21.81
N ASN A 723 103.37 -23.98 -22.36
CA ASN A 723 103.18 -24.23 -23.81
C ASN A 723 104.15 -23.39 -24.67
N ASP A 724 105.46 -23.58 -24.47
CA ASP A 724 106.56 -22.85 -25.13
C ASP A 724 106.64 -21.34 -24.90
N THR A 725 105.68 -20.75 -24.19
CA THR A 725 105.72 -19.34 -23.81
C THR A 725 106.55 -19.18 -22.56
N LYS A 726 107.68 -18.49 -22.64
CA LYS A 726 108.49 -18.19 -21.45
C LYS A 726 107.79 -17.17 -20.56
N VAL A 727 107.35 -17.62 -19.39
CA VAL A 727 106.64 -16.81 -18.41
C VAL A 727 107.56 -16.31 -17.29
N TYR A 728 108.70 -16.95 -17.05
CA TYR A 728 109.70 -16.49 -16.08
C TYR A 728 111.12 -16.66 -16.63
N SER A 729 112.00 -15.70 -16.31
CA SER A 729 113.43 -15.76 -16.61
C SER A 729 114.22 -14.89 -15.63
N HIS A 730 115.22 -15.44 -14.94
CA HIS A 730 116.06 -14.67 -14.02
C HIS A 730 117.46 -15.26 -13.88
N ASP A 731 118.46 -14.40 -13.65
CA ASP A 731 119.86 -14.75 -13.37
C ASP A 731 120.26 -14.06 -12.05
N PRO A 732 120.63 -14.79 -10.98
CA PRO A 732 121.08 -16.19 -10.92
C PRO A 732 119.98 -17.27 -10.94
N GLY A 733 118.70 -16.91 -11.03
CA GLY A 733 117.54 -17.82 -10.97
C GLY A 733 116.94 -17.96 -9.56
N ALA A 734 115.71 -18.44 -9.46
CA ALA A 734 114.97 -18.56 -8.21
C ALA A 734 115.41 -19.78 -7.38
N VAL A 735 115.48 -19.60 -6.06
CA VAL A 735 115.73 -20.68 -5.10
C VAL A 735 114.47 -21.50 -4.87
N ASN A 736 114.65 -22.74 -4.42
CA ASN A 736 113.57 -23.66 -4.08
C ASN A 736 112.51 -23.04 -3.16
N GLY A 737 111.23 -23.23 -3.49
CA GLY A 737 110.10 -22.76 -2.69
C GLY A 737 109.73 -21.29 -2.87
N THR A 738 110.47 -20.55 -3.70
CA THR A 738 110.13 -19.16 -4.05
C THR A 738 108.81 -19.12 -4.82
N VAL A 739 107.96 -18.14 -4.49
CA VAL A 739 106.80 -17.79 -5.32
C VAL A 739 107.31 -17.05 -6.55
N ILE A 740 107.27 -17.73 -7.69
CA ILE A 740 107.68 -17.22 -8.99
C ILE A 740 106.59 -16.28 -9.49
N THR A 741 106.95 -15.01 -9.73
CA THR A 741 106.09 -14.05 -10.42
C THR A 741 106.46 -14.04 -11.89
N PHE A 742 105.48 -14.15 -12.77
CA PHE A 742 105.71 -14.16 -14.21
C PHE A 742 106.25 -12.79 -14.66
N ASN A 743 107.26 -12.81 -15.53
CA ASN A 743 107.94 -11.61 -16.03
C ASN A 743 107.08 -10.80 -17.02
N GLN A 744 105.93 -11.35 -17.45
CA GLN A 744 105.04 -10.70 -18.41
C GLN A 744 104.16 -9.65 -17.70
N SER A 745 103.87 -8.55 -18.40
CA SER A 745 103.01 -7.48 -17.87
C SER A 745 101.53 -7.84 -17.84
N ILE A 746 101.13 -8.90 -18.54
CA ILE A 746 99.77 -9.43 -18.59
C ILE A 746 99.71 -10.80 -17.89
N TYR A 747 98.53 -11.14 -17.37
CA TYR A 747 98.27 -12.48 -16.86
C TYR A 747 98.39 -13.53 -17.96
N PHE A 748 98.82 -14.74 -17.60
CA PHE A 748 98.75 -15.89 -18.49
C PHE A 748 97.45 -16.65 -18.24
N THR A 749 96.52 -16.60 -19.20
CA THR A 749 95.21 -17.25 -19.07
C THR A 749 95.30 -18.75 -19.33
N LEU A 750 94.96 -19.54 -18.32
CA LEU A 750 94.59 -20.94 -18.46
C LEU A 750 93.10 -21.06 -18.73
N GLU A 751 92.73 -21.47 -19.93
CA GLU A 751 91.35 -21.66 -20.36
C GLU A 751 90.79 -22.98 -19.80
N LYS A 752 89.52 -22.95 -19.39
CA LYS A 752 88.76 -24.13 -18.98
C LYS A 752 88.78 -25.19 -20.08
N ASN A 753 88.88 -26.44 -19.67
CA ASN A 753 88.90 -27.64 -20.51
C ASN A 753 90.08 -27.67 -21.50
N LYS A 754 91.20 -26.99 -21.18
CA LYS A 754 92.41 -26.97 -22.00
C LYS A 754 93.61 -27.54 -21.24
N THR A 755 94.52 -28.15 -21.99
CA THR A 755 95.75 -28.76 -21.49
C THR A 755 96.95 -27.85 -21.71
N TYR A 756 97.86 -27.79 -20.73
CA TYR A 756 99.08 -26.99 -20.80
C TYR A 756 100.30 -27.80 -20.38
N GLU A 757 101.39 -27.73 -21.14
CA GLU A 757 102.72 -28.23 -20.76
C GLU A 757 103.47 -27.16 -19.97
N ILE A 758 103.93 -27.52 -18.77
CA ILE A 758 104.76 -26.71 -17.91
C ILE A 758 106.20 -27.20 -18.02
N LYS A 759 107.11 -26.31 -18.42
CA LYS A 759 108.53 -26.61 -18.61
C LYS A 759 109.37 -25.72 -17.72
N MET A 760 110.19 -26.33 -16.89
CA MET A 760 111.10 -25.68 -15.93
C MET A 760 112.55 -25.94 -16.32
N ILE A 761 113.40 -24.91 -16.31
CA ILE A 761 114.81 -25.00 -16.73
C ILE A 761 115.73 -24.63 -15.57
N PHE A 762 116.75 -25.46 -15.35
CA PHE A 762 117.71 -25.37 -14.24
C PHE A 762 119.16 -25.44 -14.74
N ASN A 763 120.09 -24.82 -14.02
CA ASN A 763 121.52 -24.91 -14.30
C ASN A 763 122.17 -26.23 -13.85
N LYS A 764 121.51 -26.99 -12.96
CA LYS A 764 122.00 -28.26 -12.41
C LYS A 764 120.91 -29.33 -12.36
N GLU A 765 121.33 -30.57 -12.09
CA GLU A 765 120.48 -31.75 -12.07
C GLU A 765 119.50 -31.75 -10.90
N VAL A 766 118.23 -32.02 -11.19
CA VAL A 766 117.11 -31.98 -10.23
C VAL A 766 116.22 -33.24 -10.35
N GLU A 767 116.81 -34.37 -10.75
CA GLU A 767 116.16 -35.70 -10.79
C GLU A 767 116.08 -36.33 -9.38
N LYS A 768 115.26 -37.39 -9.24
CA LYS A 768 115.03 -38.16 -7.99
C LYS A 768 114.45 -37.33 -6.84
N LYS A 769 113.53 -36.42 -7.15
CA LYS A 769 112.96 -35.45 -6.20
C LYS A 769 111.43 -35.46 -6.24
N ASN A 770 110.84 -35.19 -5.08
CA ASN A 770 109.41 -34.86 -4.97
C ASN A 770 109.20 -33.38 -5.28
N TRP A 771 108.15 -33.09 -6.03
CA TRP A 771 107.75 -31.77 -6.48
C TRP A 771 106.37 -31.42 -5.96
N THR A 772 106.20 -30.15 -5.60
CA THR A 772 104.90 -29.53 -5.28
C THR A 772 104.80 -28.22 -6.05
N ILE A 773 103.82 -28.14 -6.95
CA ILE A 773 103.51 -26.98 -7.76
C ILE A 773 102.16 -26.43 -7.30
N THR A 774 102.15 -25.19 -6.84
CA THR A 774 100.92 -24.50 -6.45
C THR A 774 100.70 -23.29 -7.35
N PHE A 775 99.52 -23.23 -7.95
CA PHE A 775 99.05 -22.06 -8.69
C PHE A 775 98.35 -21.11 -7.74
N ILE A 776 98.57 -19.80 -7.90
CA ILE A 776 97.98 -18.78 -7.03
C ILE A 776 96.99 -17.99 -7.87
N ASN A 777 95.74 -17.90 -7.40
CA ASN A 777 94.72 -17.08 -8.04
C ASN A 777 95.07 -15.59 -7.83
N PRO A 778 95.29 -14.80 -8.88
CA PRO A 778 95.69 -13.41 -8.74
C PRO A 778 94.58 -12.48 -8.22
N GLU A 779 93.31 -12.88 -8.29
CA GLU A 779 92.19 -12.08 -7.78
C GLU A 779 92.05 -12.22 -6.26
N THR A 780 92.22 -13.44 -5.74
CA THR A 780 92.04 -13.74 -4.31
C THR A 780 93.35 -13.85 -3.54
N GLU A 781 94.49 -13.95 -4.23
CA GLU A 781 95.82 -14.29 -3.70
C GLU A 781 95.88 -15.65 -2.96
N ILE A 782 94.85 -16.48 -3.10
CA ILE A 782 94.76 -17.80 -2.47
C ILE A 782 95.36 -18.89 -3.37
N GLU A 783 96.02 -19.87 -2.76
CA GLU A 783 96.50 -21.09 -3.42
C GLU A 783 95.33 -21.92 -3.97
N ILE A 784 95.35 -22.23 -5.26
CA ILE A 784 94.37 -23.13 -5.89
C ILE A 784 94.66 -24.55 -5.40
N LYS A 785 93.62 -25.22 -4.89
CA LYS A 785 93.71 -26.59 -4.38
C LYS A 785 93.03 -27.59 -5.34
N PRO A 786 93.52 -28.84 -5.42
CA PRO A 786 94.76 -29.32 -4.79
C PRO A 786 96.02 -28.77 -5.50
N SER A 787 97.13 -28.64 -4.76
CA SER A 787 98.44 -28.41 -5.38
C SER A 787 98.83 -29.65 -6.19
N ILE A 788 99.54 -29.45 -7.29
CA ILE A 788 100.09 -30.55 -8.09
C ILE A 788 101.30 -31.13 -7.37
N THR A 789 101.31 -32.43 -7.12
CA THR A 789 102.46 -33.13 -6.54
C THR A 789 102.88 -34.31 -7.40
N PHE A 790 104.19 -34.51 -7.57
CA PHE A 790 104.73 -35.66 -8.30
C PHE A 790 106.16 -36.00 -7.88
N HIS A 791 106.56 -37.26 -8.09
CA HIS A 791 107.95 -37.69 -7.98
C HIS A 791 108.58 -37.78 -9.36
N LEU A 792 109.76 -37.19 -9.53
CA LEU A 792 110.54 -37.29 -10.76
C LEU A 792 111.69 -38.26 -10.50
N ASN A 793 111.63 -39.45 -11.10
CA ASN A 793 112.63 -40.53 -10.94
C ASN A 793 114.02 -40.20 -11.53
#